data_AF-A0A2W5Y2A7-F1
#
_entry.id   AF-A0A2W5Y2A7-F1
#
_cell.length_a   1.000
_cell.length_b   1.000
_cell.length_c   1.000
_cell.angle_alpha   90.00
_cell.angle_beta   90.00
_cell.angle_gamma   90.00
#
_symmetry.space_group_name_H-M   'P 1'
#
loop_
_entity.id
_entity.type
_entity.pdbx_description
1 polymer ?
#
loop_
_entity_poly.entity_id
_entity_poly.type
_entity_poly.pdbx_seq_one_letter_code
_entity_poly.pdbx_strand_id
1 'polypeptide(L)'
;MAISGSQRQTLRAIVDTFAPATELGEERVPAGSEAGALEAIEEAVASAPRTFDRQQFGLVLSALGGRAATAIAGGGFRRFAALDQQQRERVLLSWADSPLPQRRAVFQALRKAALTMTYLAPGASGQNPRWDVIGYPGPPMDAPKQPHPLRTLPVDGDTDLSCDVVVVGSGAGGGTAAGVLTAAGLDVILVEAGGYFAESDFNGAELEGLKNLYLGAGGIGSDDNSIGLLAGSCLGGGTVINYTTSFRTPDEVRQEWAGLGSAGHASPDYAAAMDAVCERLGVNYEHSAPGSRDALMKSGLDALGWHADFMPRNVRGCNQGERCGFCGYGCPLGAKQSTLKTWINDAAEAGARLLVDTFVTRVMIKRGAAQGIEGQHRASGSRIRVRARAVVSAAGALHTPALLRRSGLRNSAIGSNLRLHPATAVWGVVDERLDPWNGTLQAVYSDQHRDLDGQGYGLKYETAPVQPSILVGFGPWRSGRQHLEMMREISHTAVIGVLLRDKGSGEVRTARDGMPVVRYHLSDEDIAHARVGIEGAAKILEAAGAQRIFTSHSKMVDTHGPVRVEELMRRADAAGFGPAQVGWYSFHIMGSARMGSHPTSSATDPTGQTWEARDLVVCDGSAFPTSSGVNPMISIESTAYMNAQALATRLT
;
A
#
# COMPACT_ATOMS: atom_id res chain seq x y z
N MET A 1 22.85 15.70 0.15
CA MET A 1 24.25 15.33 0.38
C MET A 1 24.50 14.05 -0.40
N ALA A 2 25.47 14.04 -1.30
CA ALA A 2 25.79 12.84 -2.08
C ALA A 2 26.48 11.80 -1.18
N ILE A 3 26.24 10.51 -1.45
CA ILE A 3 26.97 9.43 -0.79
C ILE A 3 28.47 9.53 -1.14
N SER A 4 29.34 9.29 -0.15
CA SER A 4 30.79 9.32 -0.36
C SER A 4 31.26 8.18 -1.26
N GLY A 5 32.47 8.27 -1.82
CA GLY A 5 33.02 7.20 -2.66
C GLY A 5 33.12 5.84 -1.94
N SER A 6 33.43 5.83 -0.64
CA SER A 6 33.46 4.60 0.16
C SER A 6 32.05 4.05 0.46
N GLN A 7 31.07 4.93 0.66
CA GLN A 7 29.66 4.54 0.80
C GLN A 7 29.13 3.96 -0.51
N ARG A 8 29.44 4.56 -1.67
CA ARG A 8 29.09 4.03 -2.99
C ARG A 8 29.70 2.65 -3.25
N GLN A 9 30.97 2.44 -2.90
CA GLN A 9 31.60 1.12 -3.02
C GLN A 9 30.92 0.07 -2.13
N THR A 10 30.53 0.46 -0.92
CA THR A 10 29.79 -0.43 0.00
C THR A 10 28.41 -0.74 -0.55
N LEU A 11 27.68 0.26 -1.06
CA LEU A 11 26.37 0.08 -1.66
C LEU A 11 26.43 -0.86 -2.88
N ARG A 12 27.38 -0.68 -3.79
CA ARG A 12 27.61 -1.60 -4.91
C ARG A 12 27.82 -3.04 -4.41
N ALA A 13 28.70 -3.21 -3.43
CA ALA A 13 28.96 -4.53 -2.86
C ALA A 13 27.70 -5.15 -2.22
N ILE A 14 26.84 -4.36 -1.58
CA ILE A 14 25.56 -4.82 -0.99
C ILE A 14 24.60 -5.25 -2.11
N VAL A 15 24.40 -4.41 -3.13
CA VAL A 15 23.54 -4.70 -4.28
C VAL A 15 23.97 -6.00 -4.96
N ASP A 16 25.25 -6.13 -5.28
CA ASP A 16 25.81 -7.32 -5.93
C ASP A 16 25.84 -8.54 -5.00
N THR A 17 25.75 -8.35 -3.67
CA THR A 17 25.58 -9.49 -2.76
C THR A 17 24.15 -10.02 -2.84
N PHE A 18 23.15 -9.14 -2.82
CA PHE A 18 21.75 -9.54 -2.93
C PHE A 18 21.42 -10.15 -4.28
N ALA A 19 22.00 -9.63 -5.36
CA ALA A 19 21.80 -10.10 -6.73
C ALA A 19 23.14 -10.20 -7.48
N PRO A 20 23.94 -11.25 -7.24
CA PRO A 20 25.24 -11.42 -7.86
C PRO A 20 25.12 -11.75 -9.35
N ALA A 21 26.21 -11.53 -10.08
CA ALA A 21 26.37 -12.14 -11.40
C ALA A 21 26.38 -13.66 -11.24
N THR A 22 25.65 -14.36 -12.10
CA THR A 22 25.46 -15.81 -11.98
C THR A 22 25.55 -16.45 -13.36
N GLU A 23 26.46 -17.42 -13.49
CA GLU A 23 26.53 -18.28 -14.66
C GLU A 23 25.46 -19.38 -14.57
N LEU A 24 24.64 -19.51 -15.61
CA LEU A 24 23.59 -20.52 -15.80
C LEU A 24 23.84 -21.27 -17.12
N GLY A 25 24.69 -22.28 -17.08
CA GLY A 25 25.12 -22.97 -18.29
C GLY A 25 25.96 -22.03 -19.17
N GLU A 26 25.49 -21.73 -20.38
CA GLU A 26 26.14 -20.80 -21.31
C GLU A 26 25.68 -19.34 -21.14
N GLU A 27 24.63 -19.09 -20.35
CA GLU A 27 24.08 -17.76 -20.11
C GLU A 27 24.65 -17.12 -18.83
N ARG A 28 25.06 -15.85 -18.92
CA ARG A 28 25.48 -15.04 -17.76
C ARG A 28 24.36 -14.08 -17.34
N VAL A 29 23.82 -14.28 -16.15
CA VAL A 29 22.91 -13.32 -15.51
C VAL A 29 23.73 -12.17 -14.93
N PRO A 30 23.47 -10.90 -15.29
CA PRO A 30 24.24 -9.76 -14.79
C PRO A 30 24.03 -9.56 -13.28
N ALA A 31 24.99 -8.93 -12.61
CA ALA A 31 24.83 -8.49 -11.22
C ALA A 31 23.81 -7.34 -11.12
N GLY A 32 23.27 -7.10 -9.93
CA GLY A 32 22.30 -6.02 -9.69
C GLY A 32 22.84 -4.65 -10.07
N SER A 33 24.12 -4.37 -9.82
CA SER A 33 24.75 -3.11 -10.22
C SER A 33 25.01 -3.01 -11.73
N GLU A 34 25.11 -4.13 -12.44
CA GLU A 34 25.17 -4.17 -13.92
C GLU A 34 23.77 -3.97 -14.53
N ALA A 35 22.71 -4.31 -13.79
CA ALA A 35 21.31 -4.08 -14.16
C ALA A 35 20.82 -2.63 -13.88
N GLY A 36 21.69 -1.73 -13.43
CA GLY A 36 21.35 -0.31 -13.16
C GLY A 36 20.72 -0.05 -11.78
N ALA A 37 20.72 -1.04 -10.88
CA ALA A 37 20.12 -0.86 -9.56
C ALA A 37 20.86 0.18 -8.70
N LEU A 38 22.17 0.29 -8.86
CA LEU A 38 22.99 1.22 -8.07
C LEU A 38 22.58 2.67 -8.35
N GLU A 39 22.51 3.03 -9.63
CA GLU A 39 22.15 4.36 -10.10
C GLU A 39 20.71 4.71 -9.70
N ALA A 40 19.79 3.75 -9.82
CA ALA A 40 18.39 3.94 -9.41
C ALA A 40 18.24 4.17 -7.90
N ILE A 41 19.00 3.47 -7.05
CA ILE A 41 19.01 3.71 -5.60
C ILE A 41 19.59 5.10 -5.28
N GLU A 42 20.66 5.49 -5.96
CA GLU A 42 21.27 6.81 -5.76
C GLU A 42 20.31 7.94 -6.13
N GLU A 43 19.60 7.80 -7.26
CA GLU A 43 18.55 8.73 -7.67
C GLU A 43 17.44 8.81 -6.62
N ALA A 44 16.94 7.66 -6.16
CA ALA A 44 15.88 7.60 -5.15
C ALA A 44 16.29 8.25 -3.81
N VAL A 45 17.54 8.02 -3.36
CA VAL A 45 18.08 8.67 -2.14
C VAL A 45 18.28 10.16 -2.37
N ALA A 46 18.72 10.58 -3.57
CA ALA A 46 18.87 11.99 -3.91
C ALA A 46 17.52 12.72 -3.99
N SER A 47 16.44 12.03 -4.37
CA SER A 47 15.08 12.56 -4.42
C SER A 47 14.34 12.48 -3.07
N ALA A 48 14.86 11.74 -2.08
CA ALA A 48 14.20 11.58 -0.79
C ALA A 48 13.99 12.94 -0.10
N PRO A 49 12.77 13.32 0.29
CA PRO A 49 12.46 14.69 0.70
C PRO A 49 13.13 15.11 2.02
N ARG A 50 13.46 14.15 2.91
CA ARG A 50 14.06 14.46 4.21
C ARG A 50 15.58 14.30 4.17
N THR A 51 16.30 15.36 4.55
CA THR A 51 17.75 15.32 4.74
C THR A 51 18.17 14.28 5.78
N PHE A 52 17.34 14.05 6.80
CA PHE A 52 17.57 13.04 7.83
C PHE A 52 17.64 11.62 7.24
N ASP A 53 16.70 11.26 6.36
CA ASP A 53 16.66 9.92 5.75
C ASP A 53 17.92 9.68 4.91
N ARG A 54 18.39 10.70 4.18
CA ARG A 54 19.65 10.64 3.42
C ARG A 54 20.87 10.42 4.31
N GLN A 55 20.94 11.12 5.45
CA GLN A 55 22.04 10.98 6.40
C GLN A 55 22.02 9.62 7.10
N GLN A 56 20.84 9.14 7.51
CA GLN A 56 20.66 7.81 8.10
C GLN A 56 21.10 6.71 7.13
N PHE A 57 20.73 6.81 5.86
CA PHE A 57 21.19 5.87 4.84
C PHE A 57 22.72 5.83 4.72
N GLY A 58 23.36 7.01 4.66
CA GLY A 58 24.82 7.10 4.65
C GLY A 58 25.48 6.51 5.91
N LEU A 59 24.89 6.72 7.09
CA LEU A 59 25.37 6.15 8.36
C LEU A 59 25.28 4.63 8.36
N VAL A 60 24.17 4.06 7.88
CA VAL A 60 24.00 2.60 7.73
C VAL A 60 25.06 2.02 6.80
N LEU A 61 25.30 2.64 5.64
CA LEU A 61 26.35 2.19 4.71
C LEU A 61 27.74 2.25 5.34
N SER A 62 28.07 3.32 6.07
CA SER A 62 29.34 3.43 6.78
C SER A 62 29.51 2.37 7.87
N ALA A 63 28.44 2.08 8.62
CA ALA A 63 28.44 1.07 9.67
C ALA A 63 28.66 -0.34 9.09
N LEU A 64 27.91 -0.71 8.05
CA LEU A 64 28.03 -2.01 7.38
C LEU A 64 29.34 -2.18 6.62
N GLY A 65 29.84 -1.11 6.00
CA GLY A 65 31.10 -1.12 5.25
C GLY A 65 32.35 -1.22 6.15
N GLY A 66 32.20 -0.95 7.45
CA GLY A 66 33.28 -0.89 8.43
C GLY A 66 33.88 -2.25 8.78
N ARG A 67 35.19 -2.27 9.08
CA ARG A 67 35.96 -3.47 9.45
C ARG A 67 35.48 -4.15 10.73
N ALA A 68 34.89 -3.39 11.65
CA ALA A 68 34.37 -3.93 12.90
C ALA A 68 33.08 -4.73 12.67
N ALA A 69 32.17 -4.22 11.83
CA ALA A 69 30.91 -4.90 11.52
C ALA A 69 31.15 -6.24 10.83
N THR A 70 32.10 -6.30 9.89
CA THR A 70 32.49 -7.52 9.18
C THR A 70 33.22 -8.52 10.10
N ALA A 71 34.07 -8.05 11.01
CA ALA A 71 34.76 -8.92 11.96
C ALA A 71 33.79 -9.65 12.90
N ILE A 72 32.77 -8.94 13.42
CA ILE A 72 31.73 -9.50 14.30
C ILE A 72 30.95 -10.62 13.60
N ALA A 73 30.78 -10.53 12.28
CA ALA A 73 30.03 -11.51 11.49
C ALA A 73 30.92 -12.56 10.79
N GLY A 74 32.18 -12.71 11.22
CA GLY A 74 33.07 -13.76 10.73
C GLY A 74 33.76 -13.47 9.38
N GLY A 75 33.73 -12.22 8.89
CA GLY A 75 34.43 -11.75 7.70
C GLY A 75 35.90 -11.32 7.93
N GLY A 76 36.33 -11.28 9.20
CA GLY A 76 37.63 -10.73 9.62
C GLY A 76 37.67 -9.20 9.54
N PHE A 77 38.81 -8.59 9.87
CA PHE A 77 38.97 -7.12 9.96
C PHE A 77 39.15 -6.44 8.58
N ARG A 78 38.32 -6.82 7.60
CA ARG A 78 38.32 -6.31 6.23
C ARG A 78 37.07 -5.47 5.96
N ARG A 79 37.13 -4.52 5.02
CA ARG A 79 35.92 -3.78 4.61
C ARG A 79 34.96 -4.71 3.89
N PHE A 80 33.65 -4.45 3.99
CA PHE A 80 32.61 -5.29 3.38
C PHE A 80 32.84 -5.50 1.87
N ALA A 81 33.20 -4.45 1.14
CA ALA A 81 33.46 -4.51 -0.30
C ALA A 81 34.71 -5.33 -0.70
N ALA A 82 35.58 -5.69 0.26
CA ALA A 82 36.77 -6.51 0.02
C ALA A 82 36.55 -7.99 0.38
N LEU A 83 35.34 -8.35 0.81
CA LEU A 83 34.94 -9.72 1.10
C LEU A 83 34.47 -10.42 -0.18
N ASP A 84 34.68 -11.74 -0.26
CA ASP A 84 34.07 -12.55 -1.32
C ASP A 84 32.53 -12.64 -1.15
N GLN A 85 31.83 -13.23 -2.12
CA GLN A 85 30.37 -13.34 -2.10
C GLN A 85 29.86 -14.05 -0.84
N GLN A 86 30.42 -15.22 -0.51
CA GLN A 86 29.95 -16.04 0.62
C GLN A 86 30.18 -15.34 1.97
N GLN A 87 31.29 -14.60 2.11
CA GLN A 87 31.57 -13.77 3.28
C GLN A 87 30.57 -12.61 3.39
N ARG A 88 30.26 -11.92 2.29
CA ARG A 88 29.26 -10.84 2.28
C ARG A 88 27.87 -11.35 2.65
N GLU A 89 27.46 -12.49 2.11
CA GLU A 89 26.20 -13.14 2.46
C GLU A 89 26.13 -13.47 3.96
N ARG A 90 27.18 -14.05 4.55
CA ARG A 90 27.24 -14.32 6.00
C ARG A 90 27.08 -13.06 6.85
N VAL A 91 27.70 -11.94 6.44
CA VAL A 91 27.55 -10.66 7.14
C VAL A 91 26.12 -10.15 7.08
N LEU A 92 25.47 -10.20 5.92
CA LEU A 92 24.06 -9.77 5.79
C LEU A 92 23.11 -10.70 6.56
N LEU A 93 23.36 -12.02 6.54
CA LEU A 93 22.58 -12.99 7.30
C LEU A 93 22.71 -12.81 8.81
N SER A 94 23.87 -12.38 9.33
CA SER A 94 24.01 -12.09 10.76
C SER A 94 23.11 -10.93 11.23
N TRP A 95 22.68 -10.07 10.30
CA TRP A 95 21.69 -9.03 10.56
C TRP A 95 20.26 -9.56 10.41
N ALA A 96 20.00 -10.35 9.37
CA ALA A 96 18.71 -11.00 9.12
C ALA A 96 18.28 -11.92 10.28
N ASP A 97 19.22 -12.67 10.85
CA ASP A 97 19.00 -13.63 11.93
C ASP A 97 19.28 -13.04 13.33
N SER A 98 19.53 -11.73 13.41
CA SER A 98 19.85 -11.08 14.67
C SER A 98 18.69 -11.17 15.66
N PRO A 99 18.95 -11.37 16.97
CA PRO A 99 17.90 -11.23 17.99
C PRO A 99 17.35 -9.80 18.08
N LEU A 100 18.12 -8.78 17.63
CA LEU A 100 17.73 -7.38 17.66
C LEU A 100 16.81 -7.03 16.47
N PRO A 101 15.55 -6.63 16.70
CA PRO A 101 14.61 -6.29 15.63
C PRO A 101 15.12 -5.19 14.68
N GLN A 102 15.83 -4.19 15.21
CA GLN A 102 16.35 -3.07 14.42
C GLN A 102 17.37 -3.54 13.38
N ARG A 103 18.18 -4.57 13.68
CA ARG A 103 19.13 -5.14 12.70
C ARG A 103 18.39 -5.90 11.61
N ARG A 104 17.34 -6.65 11.95
CA ARG A 104 16.48 -7.33 10.98
C ARG A 104 15.78 -6.34 10.06
N ALA A 105 15.23 -5.26 10.63
CA ALA A 105 14.60 -4.17 9.90
C ALA A 105 15.55 -3.52 8.88
N VAL A 106 16.78 -3.20 9.29
CA VAL A 106 17.80 -2.64 8.38
C VAL A 106 18.14 -3.61 7.25
N PHE A 107 18.31 -4.90 7.56
CA PHE A 107 18.51 -5.92 6.54
C PHE A 107 17.35 -5.96 5.53
N GLN A 108 16.10 -5.96 6.02
CA GLN A 108 14.91 -5.98 5.16
C GLN A 108 14.81 -4.73 4.27
N ALA A 109 15.11 -3.54 4.80
CA ALA A 109 15.10 -2.30 4.04
C ALA A 109 16.16 -2.32 2.92
N LEU A 110 17.39 -2.76 3.21
CA LEU A 110 18.46 -2.86 2.22
C LEU A 110 18.16 -3.91 1.16
N ARG A 111 17.65 -5.07 1.57
CA ARG A 111 17.24 -6.16 0.68
C ARG A 111 16.18 -5.70 -0.30
N LYS A 112 15.09 -5.11 0.19
CA LYS A 112 14.00 -4.60 -0.65
C LYS A 112 14.49 -3.52 -1.60
N ALA A 113 15.24 -2.53 -1.10
CA ALA A 113 15.78 -1.48 -1.96
C ALA A 113 16.69 -2.03 -3.09
N ALA A 114 17.62 -2.93 -2.75
CA ALA A 114 18.55 -3.53 -3.71
C ALA A 114 17.84 -4.40 -4.75
N LEU A 115 16.98 -5.32 -4.30
CA LEU A 115 16.32 -6.28 -5.18
C LEU A 115 15.23 -5.61 -6.01
N THR A 116 14.43 -4.70 -5.44
CA THR A 116 13.40 -3.99 -6.21
C THR A 116 14.04 -3.23 -7.37
N MET A 117 15.10 -2.45 -7.12
CA MET A 117 15.78 -1.73 -8.20
C MET A 117 16.50 -2.67 -9.18
N THR A 118 16.92 -3.85 -8.74
CA THR A 118 17.52 -4.86 -9.63
C THR A 118 16.53 -5.39 -10.68
N TYR A 119 15.24 -5.53 -10.34
CA TYR A 119 14.24 -6.03 -11.29
C TYR A 119 13.43 -4.93 -11.97
N LEU A 120 13.38 -3.73 -11.41
CA LEU A 120 12.52 -2.66 -11.92
C LEU A 120 13.27 -1.61 -12.74
N ALA A 121 14.59 -1.47 -12.56
CA ALA A 121 15.38 -0.56 -13.38
C ALA A 121 15.41 -1.08 -14.82
N PRO A 122 15.04 -0.27 -15.83
CA PRO A 122 15.00 -0.70 -17.23
C PRO A 122 16.40 -0.92 -17.86
N GLY A 123 17.50 -0.82 -17.09
CA GLY A 123 18.86 -0.90 -17.63
C GLY A 123 19.18 0.21 -18.64
N ALA A 124 20.36 0.15 -19.28
CA ALA A 124 20.79 1.15 -20.25
C ALA A 124 20.08 1.05 -21.62
N SER A 125 19.53 -0.12 -21.95
CA SER A 125 18.81 -0.41 -23.20
C SER A 125 17.30 -0.15 -23.14
N GLY A 126 16.76 0.23 -21.98
CA GLY A 126 15.32 0.41 -21.76
C GLY A 126 14.56 -0.89 -21.41
N GLN A 127 15.23 -2.05 -21.43
CA GLN A 127 14.71 -3.33 -20.93
C GLN A 127 15.65 -3.89 -19.85
N ASN A 128 15.08 -4.39 -18.75
CA ASN A 128 15.88 -4.99 -17.69
C ASN A 128 16.49 -6.32 -18.18
N PRO A 129 17.82 -6.50 -18.07
CA PRO A 129 18.50 -7.68 -18.62
C PRO A 129 18.23 -8.99 -17.85
N ARG A 130 17.51 -8.95 -16.72
CA ARG A 130 17.13 -10.15 -15.95
C ARG A 130 15.74 -10.67 -16.27
N TRP A 131 14.90 -9.90 -16.98
CA TRP A 131 13.51 -10.26 -17.26
C TRP A 131 13.38 -11.56 -18.07
N ASP A 132 14.18 -11.70 -19.13
CA ASP A 132 14.20 -12.91 -19.95
C ASP A 132 14.58 -14.16 -19.14
N VAL A 133 15.59 -14.03 -18.26
CA VAL A 133 16.10 -15.10 -17.39
C VAL A 133 15.02 -15.65 -16.46
N ILE A 134 14.13 -14.77 -15.98
CA ILE A 134 13.05 -15.13 -15.07
C ILE A 134 11.72 -15.40 -15.80
N GLY A 135 11.72 -15.35 -17.13
CA GLY A 135 10.53 -15.59 -17.95
C GLY A 135 9.44 -14.52 -17.81
N TYR A 136 9.80 -13.32 -17.36
CA TYR A 136 8.90 -12.18 -17.21
C TYR A 136 8.97 -11.30 -18.47
N PRO A 137 7.85 -11.07 -19.18
CA PRO A 137 7.87 -10.32 -20.45
C PRO A 137 8.10 -8.81 -20.27
N GLY A 138 8.08 -8.30 -19.02
CA GLY A 138 8.03 -6.88 -18.75
C GLY A 138 6.61 -6.30 -18.85
N PRO A 139 6.45 -5.01 -18.54
CA PRO A 139 5.15 -4.34 -18.57
C PRO A 139 4.62 -4.16 -20.01
N PRO A 140 3.29 -4.12 -20.21
CA PRO A 140 2.71 -3.83 -21.52
C PRO A 140 2.94 -2.35 -21.90
N MET A 141 3.92 -2.08 -22.76
CA MET A 141 4.50 -0.74 -23.00
C MET A 141 3.60 0.27 -23.75
N ASP A 142 2.45 -0.13 -24.29
CA ASP A 142 1.61 0.78 -25.10
C ASP A 142 0.46 1.37 -24.27
N ALA A 143 0.63 2.62 -23.81
CA ALA A 143 -0.45 3.42 -23.27
C ALA A 143 -1.31 4.01 -24.41
N PRO A 144 -2.65 4.08 -24.26
CA PRO A 144 -3.50 4.71 -25.26
C PRO A 144 -3.19 6.21 -25.39
N LYS A 145 -3.01 6.68 -26.63
CA LYS A 145 -2.76 8.12 -26.89
C LYS A 145 -4.08 8.88 -26.87
N GLN A 146 -4.50 9.31 -25.68
CA GLN A 146 -5.70 10.14 -25.47
C GLN A 146 -5.35 11.40 -24.66
N PRO A 147 -6.06 12.52 -24.85
CA PRO A 147 -5.87 13.71 -24.03
C PRO A 147 -6.36 13.48 -22.59
N HIS A 148 -5.78 14.22 -21.65
CA HIS A 148 -6.23 14.19 -20.26
C HIS A 148 -7.67 14.75 -20.17
N PRO A 149 -8.63 13.99 -19.63
CA PRO A 149 -10.04 14.42 -19.60
C PRO A 149 -10.30 15.58 -18.63
N LEU A 150 -9.65 15.58 -17.47
CA LEU A 150 -9.81 16.60 -16.44
C LEU A 150 -8.87 17.79 -16.66
N ARG A 151 -9.31 18.98 -16.21
CA ARG A 151 -8.51 20.21 -16.20
C ARG A 151 -8.11 20.59 -14.78
N THR A 152 -6.82 20.85 -14.58
CA THR A 152 -6.27 21.33 -13.31
C THR A 152 -6.00 22.83 -13.37
N LEU A 153 -6.10 23.50 -12.22
CA LEU A 153 -5.71 24.90 -12.08
C LEU A 153 -4.18 25.02 -12.25
N PRO A 154 -3.70 25.93 -13.12
CA PRO A 154 -2.27 26.22 -13.20
C PRO A 154 -1.81 27.02 -11.97
N VAL A 155 -0.54 26.83 -11.58
CA VAL A 155 0.11 27.57 -10.49
C VAL A 155 1.42 28.14 -11.00
N ASP A 156 1.37 29.40 -11.43
CA ASP A 156 2.55 30.12 -11.94
C ASP A 156 3.25 30.98 -10.87
N GLY A 157 2.72 30.99 -9.65
CA GLY A 157 3.22 31.78 -8.54
C GLY A 157 2.37 31.65 -7.27
N ASP A 158 2.66 32.50 -6.30
CA ASP A 158 1.86 32.63 -5.08
C ASP A 158 0.38 32.86 -5.43
N THR A 159 -0.49 32.01 -4.90
CA THR A 159 -1.89 31.93 -5.32
C THR A 159 -2.83 32.02 -4.13
N ASP A 160 -3.78 32.95 -4.19
CA ASP A 160 -4.88 33.10 -3.21
C ASP A 160 -6.22 32.82 -3.92
N LEU A 161 -6.97 31.84 -3.42
CA LEU A 161 -8.28 31.42 -3.95
C LEU A 161 -9.37 31.53 -2.87
N SER A 162 -10.63 31.48 -3.30
CA SER A 162 -11.79 31.36 -2.42
C SER A 162 -12.82 30.39 -2.98
N CYS A 163 -13.55 29.71 -2.10
CA CYS A 163 -14.62 28.77 -2.42
C CYS A 163 -15.60 28.64 -1.22
N ASP A 164 -16.69 27.91 -1.37
CA ASP A 164 -17.53 27.52 -0.24
C ASP A 164 -16.84 26.43 0.59
N VAL A 165 -16.36 25.37 -0.07
CA VAL A 165 -15.69 24.25 0.58
C VAL A 165 -14.39 23.88 -0.12
N VAL A 166 -13.31 23.76 0.66
CA VAL A 166 -12.06 23.17 0.17
C VAL A 166 -11.91 21.75 0.68
N VAL A 167 -11.69 20.81 -0.23
CA VAL A 167 -11.48 19.39 0.06
C VAL A 167 -9.99 19.08 -0.06
N VAL A 168 -9.38 18.55 1.01
CA VAL A 168 -7.94 18.25 1.08
C VAL A 168 -7.71 16.75 0.95
N GLY A 169 -7.15 16.33 -0.17
CA GLY A 169 -6.95 14.94 -0.57
C GLY A 169 -8.06 14.46 -1.50
N SER A 170 -7.68 13.77 -2.58
CA SER A 170 -8.59 13.37 -3.67
C SER A 170 -8.87 11.86 -3.74
N GLY A 171 -8.48 11.11 -2.70
CA GLY A 171 -8.72 9.67 -2.60
C GLY A 171 -10.21 9.30 -2.56
N ALA A 172 -10.52 8.04 -2.22
CA ALA A 172 -11.88 7.50 -2.15
C ALA A 172 -12.88 8.49 -1.51
N GLY A 173 -12.63 8.90 -0.27
CA GLY A 173 -13.54 9.79 0.43
C GLY A 173 -13.49 11.25 -0.02
N GLY A 174 -12.33 11.76 -0.44
CA GLY A 174 -12.18 13.13 -0.91
C GLY A 174 -12.84 13.40 -2.25
N GLY A 175 -12.68 12.48 -3.21
CA GLY A 175 -13.39 12.51 -4.48
C GLY A 175 -14.90 12.44 -4.27
N THR A 176 -15.38 11.50 -3.44
CA THR A 176 -16.80 11.37 -3.09
C THR A 176 -17.36 12.65 -2.48
N ALA A 177 -16.66 13.23 -1.49
CA ALA A 177 -17.08 14.46 -0.84
C ALA A 177 -17.16 15.63 -1.84
N ALA A 178 -16.18 15.76 -2.75
CA ALA A 178 -16.22 16.79 -3.79
C ALA A 178 -17.44 16.61 -4.71
N GLY A 179 -17.70 15.38 -5.19
CA GLY A 179 -18.87 15.08 -6.02
C GLY A 179 -20.19 15.45 -5.34
N VAL A 180 -20.38 15.03 -4.09
CA VAL A 180 -21.60 15.33 -3.31
C VAL A 180 -21.77 16.84 -3.07
N LEU A 181 -20.71 17.53 -2.63
CA LEU A 181 -20.78 18.95 -2.28
C LEU A 181 -21.02 19.83 -3.52
N THR A 182 -20.37 19.52 -4.65
CA THR A 182 -20.58 20.25 -5.90
C THR A 182 -21.96 19.97 -6.47
N ALA A 183 -22.47 18.74 -6.40
CA ALA A 183 -23.84 18.41 -6.80
C ALA A 183 -24.90 19.17 -5.99
N ALA A 184 -24.59 19.54 -4.73
CA ALA A 184 -25.43 20.41 -3.92
C ALA A 184 -25.34 21.91 -4.28
N GLY A 185 -24.58 22.28 -5.32
CA GLY A 185 -24.45 23.65 -5.81
C GLY A 185 -23.40 24.49 -5.09
N LEU A 186 -22.54 23.90 -4.26
CA LEU A 186 -21.46 24.61 -3.57
C LEU A 186 -20.24 24.80 -4.49
N ASP A 187 -19.57 25.94 -4.37
CA ASP A 187 -18.27 26.17 -5.03
C ASP A 187 -17.18 25.38 -4.30
N VAL A 188 -16.59 24.39 -4.99
CA VAL A 188 -15.63 23.45 -4.40
C VAL A 188 -14.26 23.57 -5.08
N ILE A 189 -13.22 23.62 -4.25
CA ILE A 189 -11.83 23.38 -4.68
C ILE A 189 -11.36 22.05 -4.08
N LEU A 190 -10.98 21.10 -4.94
CA LEU A 190 -10.34 19.84 -4.54
C LEU A 190 -8.82 19.97 -4.67
N VAL A 191 -8.09 19.74 -3.57
CA VAL A 191 -6.64 19.89 -3.49
C VAL A 191 -5.97 18.53 -3.31
N GLU A 192 -4.99 18.20 -4.14
CA GLU A 192 -4.22 16.97 -4.10
C GLU A 192 -2.71 17.25 -4.03
N ALA A 193 -1.99 16.47 -3.22
CA ALA A 193 -0.54 16.60 -3.09
C ALA A 193 0.23 15.92 -4.22
N GLY A 194 -0.31 14.85 -4.81
CA GLY A 194 0.23 14.19 -5.99
C GLY A 194 -0.12 14.89 -7.31
N GLY A 195 0.51 14.42 -8.38
CA GLY A 195 0.23 14.85 -9.74
C GLY A 195 -1.04 14.22 -10.33
N TYR A 196 -1.42 14.68 -11.51
CA TYR A 196 -2.54 14.12 -12.28
C TYR A 196 -2.03 13.24 -13.42
N PHE A 197 -2.48 11.99 -13.42
CA PHE A 197 -2.17 10.98 -14.43
C PHE A 197 -3.47 10.43 -15.02
N ALA A 198 -3.50 10.25 -16.34
CA ALA A 198 -4.62 9.69 -17.08
C ALA A 198 -4.23 8.35 -17.73
N GLU A 199 -5.17 7.70 -18.42
CA GLU A 199 -4.94 6.43 -19.11
C GLU A 199 -3.72 6.48 -20.06
N SER A 200 -3.44 7.64 -20.65
CA SER A 200 -2.28 7.88 -21.52
C SER A 200 -0.92 7.80 -20.82
N ASP A 201 -0.89 7.92 -19.49
CA ASP A 201 0.33 7.85 -18.69
C ASP A 201 0.57 6.45 -18.11
N PHE A 202 -0.41 5.55 -18.20
CA PHE A 202 -0.34 4.22 -17.60
C PHE A 202 0.28 3.22 -18.59
N ASN A 203 1.59 3.02 -18.52
CA ASN A 203 2.34 2.06 -19.34
C ASN A 203 2.61 0.71 -18.64
N GLY A 204 2.04 0.51 -17.45
CA GLY A 204 2.23 -0.69 -16.64
C GLY A 204 3.63 -0.85 -16.01
N ALA A 205 4.58 0.05 -16.29
CA ALA A 205 5.93 -0.04 -15.76
C ALA A 205 5.95 0.16 -14.24
N GLU A 206 6.36 -0.88 -13.53
CA GLU A 206 6.31 -0.94 -12.06
C GLU A 206 7.08 0.23 -11.42
N LEU A 207 8.28 0.56 -11.93
CA LEU A 207 9.11 1.64 -11.36
C LEU A 207 8.43 3.00 -11.49
N GLU A 208 7.93 3.30 -12.68
CA GLU A 208 7.29 4.57 -12.98
C GLU A 208 5.96 4.70 -12.22
N GLY A 209 5.13 3.64 -12.24
CA GLY A 209 3.89 3.58 -11.48
C GLY A 209 4.12 3.77 -9.97
N LEU A 210 5.15 3.12 -9.40
CA LEU A 210 5.53 3.34 -8.00
C LEU A 210 5.93 4.80 -7.75
N LYS A 211 6.83 5.37 -8.55
CA LYS A 211 7.31 6.76 -8.40
C LYS A 211 6.16 7.78 -8.52
N ASN A 212 5.26 7.59 -9.48
CA ASN A 212 4.23 8.56 -9.83
C ASN A 212 2.96 8.43 -8.99
N LEU A 213 2.56 7.20 -8.63
CA LEU A 213 1.23 6.94 -8.06
C LEU A 213 1.24 6.60 -6.58
N TYR A 214 2.38 6.21 -5.99
CA TYR A 214 2.46 5.76 -4.60
C TYR A 214 3.17 6.78 -3.71
N LEU A 215 2.63 6.97 -2.51
CA LEU A 215 3.27 7.75 -1.46
C LEU A 215 4.64 7.13 -1.12
N GLY A 216 5.69 7.96 -1.18
CA GLY A 216 7.07 7.53 -0.95
C GLY A 216 7.55 6.44 -1.91
N ALA A 217 7.00 6.39 -3.13
CA ALA A 217 7.30 5.37 -4.13
C ALA A 217 7.07 3.92 -3.64
N GLY A 218 6.11 3.72 -2.73
CA GLY A 218 5.80 2.42 -2.13
C GLY A 218 6.80 1.97 -1.05
N GLY A 219 7.74 2.84 -0.65
CA GLY A 219 8.78 2.56 0.34
C GLY A 219 8.45 3.01 1.77
N ILE A 220 7.20 3.37 2.07
CA ILE A 220 6.80 3.79 3.42
C ILE A 220 6.50 2.57 4.31
N GLY A 221 6.69 2.70 5.62
CA GLY A 221 6.49 1.63 6.59
C GLY A 221 6.27 2.14 8.01
N SER A 222 6.07 1.22 8.96
CA SER A 222 6.14 1.51 10.38
C SER A 222 7.52 2.03 10.80
N ASP A 223 7.61 2.69 11.95
CA ASP A 223 8.85 3.28 12.49
C ASP A 223 9.96 2.24 12.73
N ASP A 224 9.57 1.00 13.05
CA ASP A 224 10.47 -0.15 13.17
C ASP A 224 10.67 -0.93 11.86
N ASN A 225 10.05 -0.50 10.75
CA ASN A 225 10.01 -1.15 9.43
C ASN A 225 9.54 -2.61 9.45
N SER A 226 8.78 -3.02 10.46
CA SER A 226 8.20 -4.37 10.52
C SER A 226 6.99 -4.55 9.60
N ILE A 227 6.28 -3.46 9.27
CA ILE A 227 5.12 -3.46 8.36
C ILE A 227 5.33 -2.43 7.25
N GLY A 228 5.30 -2.86 5.99
CA GLY A 228 5.25 -1.96 4.84
C GLY A 228 3.85 -1.39 4.63
N LEU A 229 3.73 -0.13 4.20
CA LEU A 229 2.44 0.52 3.97
C LEU A 229 2.36 0.95 2.50
N LEU A 230 1.25 0.68 1.82
CA LEU A 230 1.01 1.19 0.47
C LEU A 230 -0.16 2.17 0.49
N ALA A 231 0.08 3.38 -0.03
CA ALA A 231 -0.91 4.44 -0.13
C ALA A 231 -0.72 5.20 -1.44
N GLY A 232 -1.81 5.66 -2.05
CA GLY A 232 -1.76 6.44 -3.29
C GLY A 232 -1.33 7.89 -3.04
N SER A 233 -0.65 8.50 -4.01
CA SER A 233 -0.18 9.89 -4.03
C SER A 233 -0.30 10.49 -5.44
N CYS A 234 -1.52 10.49 -5.96
CA CYS A 234 -1.91 11.07 -7.25
C CYS A 234 -3.37 11.55 -7.16
N LEU A 235 -3.85 12.32 -8.13
CA LEU A 235 -5.27 12.67 -8.23
C LEU A 235 -6.10 11.37 -8.29
N GLY A 236 -7.04 11.20 -7.36
CA GLY A 236 -7.81 9.97 -7.14
C GLY A 236 -7.26 9.03 -6.06
N GLY A 237 -6.02 9.26 -5.60
CA GLY A 237 -5.36 8.57 -4.48
C GLY A 237 -5.38 7.05 -4.60
N GLY A 238 -5.69 6.37 -3.49
CA GLY A 238 -5.71 4.90 -3.42
C GLY A 238 -6.64 4.21 -4.43
N THR A 239 -7.66 4.91 -4.94
CA THR A 239 -8.61 4.32 -5.91
C THR A 239 -8.00 4.12 -7.31
N VAL A 240 -6.92 4.84 -7.62
CA VAL A 240 -6.16 4.68 -8.87
C VAL A 240 -5.31 3.41 -8.83
N ILE A 241 -4.76 3.07 -7.66
CA ILE A 241 -3.79 1.98 -7.48
C ILE A 241 -4.38 0.69 -6.90
N ASN A 242 -5.59 0.71 -6.35
CA ASN A 242 -6.18 -0.50 -5.76
C ASN A 242 -6.54 -1.56 -6.82
N TYR A 243 -6.93 -2.74 -6.34
CA TYR A 243 -7.28 -3.89 -7.18
C TYR A 243 -8.77 -4.03 -7.49
N THR A 244 -9.54 -2.95 -7.35
CA THR A 244 -10.97 -2.87 -7.72
C THR A 244 -11.95 -3.66 -6.86
N THR A 245 -11.47 -4.39 -5.85
CA THR A 245 -12.32 -5.14 -4.91
C THR A 245 -13.26 -4.19 -4.15
N SER A 246 -14.56 -4.50 -4.16
CA SER A 246 -15.64 -3.58 -3.77
C SER A 246 -16.67 -4.25 -2.85
N PHE A 247 -16.20 -4.87 -1.76
CA PHE A 247 -17.11 -5.39 -0.73
C PHE A 247 -17.86 -4.27 -0.04
N ARG A 248 -19.15 -4.53 0.23
CA ARG A 248 -19.96 -3.67 1.11
C ARG A 248 -19.48 -3.84 2.55
N THR A 249 -19.70 -2.83 3.39
CA THR A 249 -19.42 -2.92 4.83
C THR A 249 -20.33 -4.01 5.43
N PRO A 250 -19.77 -5.08 6.04
CA PRO A 250 -20.59 -6.15 6.61
C PRO A 250 -21.49 -5.65 7.74
N ASP A 251 -22.67 -6.26 7.90
CA ASP A 251 -23.67 -5.80 8.87
C ASP A 251 -23.17 -5.90 10.32
N GLU A 252 -22.46 -6.97 10.67
CA GLU A 252 -21.84 -7.14 11.98
C GLU A 252 -20.80 -6.05 12.27
N VAL A 253 -20.05 -5.61 11.26
CA VAL A 253 -19.08 -4.52 11.39
C VAL A 253 -19.80 -3.19 11.58
N ARG A 254 -20.90 -2.95 10.84
CA ARG A 254 -21.75 -1.77 11.01
C ARG A 254 -22.33 -1.69 12.42
N GLN A 255 -22.80 -2.82 12.96
CA GLN A 255 -23.32 -2.89 14.33
C GLN A 255 -22.23 -2.65 15.37
N GLU A 256 -21.04 -3.22 15.19
CA GLU A 256 -19.90 -2.96 16.07
C GLU A 256 -19.51 -1.48 16.06
N TRP A 257 -19.42 -0.86 14.88
CA TRP A 257 -19.12 0.57 14.73
C TRP A 257 -20.18 1.45 15.40
N ALA A 258 -21.45 1.06 15.31
CA ALA A 258 -22.53 1.72 16.05
C ALA A 258 -22.35 1.59 17.57
N GLY A 259 -22.00 0.41 18.07
CA GLY A 259 -21.68 0.15 19.48
C GLY A 259 -20.47 0.97 19.99
N LEU A 260 -19.54 1.33 19.11
CA LEU A 260 -18.39 2.19 19.40
C LEU A 260 -18.71 3.70 19.34
N GLY A 261 -19.99 4.07 19.28
CA GLY A 261 -20.45 5.46 19.32
C GLY A 261 -20.63 6.09 17.94
N SER A 262 -20.64 5.31 16.87
CA SER A 262 -20.89 5.77 15.51
C SER A 262 -22.20 5.22 14.95
N ALA A 263 -23.30 5.47 15.67
CA ALA A 263 -24.63 4.88 15.41
C ALA A 263 -25.14 5.07 13.97
N GLY A 264 -24.71 6.13 13.27
CA GLY A 264 -25.04 6.38 11.88
C GLY A 264 -24.64 5.23 10.93
N HIS A 265 -23.58 4.47 11.22
CA HIS A 265 -23.15 3.37 10.34
C HIS A 265 -24.14 2.18 10.32
N ALA A 266 -24.94 2.01 11.36
CA ALA A 266 -26.01 1.01 11.41
C ALA A 266 -27.36 1.55 10.90
N SER A 267 -27.43 2.82 10.48
CA SER A 267 -28.69 3.43 10.04
C SER A 267 -29.09 3.01 8.61
N PRO A 268 -30.37 3.18 8.25
CA PRO A 268 -30.82 3.09 6.86
C PRO A 268 -30.11 4.08 5.92
N ASP A 269 -29.74 5.26 6.42
CA ASP A 269 -29.04 6.27 5.60
C ASP A 269 -27.66 5.78 5.16
N TYR A 270 -26.93 5.06 6.02
CA TYR A 270 -25.66 4.45 5.62
C TYR A 270 -25.84 3.32 4.61
N ALA A 271 -26.94 2.55 4.72
CA ALA A 271 -27.27 1.55 3.70
C ALA A 271 -27.57 2.22 2.35
N ALA A 272 -28.34 3.30 2.33
CA ALA A 272 -28.62 4.08 1.13
C ALA A 272 -27.35 4.74 0.55
N ALA A 273 -26.44 5.22 1.41
CA ALA A 273 -25.14 5.73 0.98
C ALA A 273 -24.30 4.64 0.31
N MET A 274 -24.25 3.43 0.86
CA MET A 274 -23.59 2.29 0.21
C MET A 274 -24.23 1.94 -1.13
N ASP A 275 -25.56 2.01 -1.26
CA ASP A 275 -26.25 1.77 -2.53
C ASP A 275 -25.88 2.81 -3.58
N ALA A 276 -25.94 4.09 -3.24
CA ALA A 276 -25.54 5.18 -4.14
C ALA A 276 -24.08 5.06 -4.58
N VAL A 277 -23.18 4.69 -3.67
CA VAL A 277 -21.76 4.45 -3.96
C VAL A 277 -21.58 3.26 -4.89
N CYS A 278 -22.15 2.10 -4.56
CA CYS A 278 -22.05 0.90 -5.39
C CYS A 278 -22.61 1.13 -6.80
N GLU A 279 -23.75 1.82 -6.92
CA GLU A 279 -24.35 2.19 -8.20
C GLU A 279 -23.43 3.12 -8.99
N ARG A 280 -22.93 4.19 -8.37
CA ARG A 280 -22.07 5.17 -9.05
C ARG A 280 -20.77 4.54 -9.55
N LEU A 281 -20.16 3.68 -8.75
CA LEU A 281 -18.96 2.94 -9.09
C LEU A 281 -19.23 1.78 -10.06
N GLY A 282 -20.50 1.42 -10.28
CA GLY A 282 -20.89 0.28 -11.12
C GLY A 282 -20.35 -1.04 -10.58
N VAL A 283 -20.43 -1.27 -9.27
CA VAL A 283 -19.96 -2.51 -8.64
C VAL A 283 -20.74 -3.70 -9.19
N ASN A 284 -20.02 -4.70 -9.72
CA ASN A 284 -20.61 -5.87 -10.36
C ASN A 284 -19.76 -7.13 -10.19
N TYR A 285 -20.29 -8.27 -10.64
CA TYR A 285 -19.60 -9.56 -10.71
C TYR A 285 -19.33 -10.02 -12.15
N GLU A 286 -19.79 -9.28 -13.16
CA GLU A 286 -19.68 -9.63 -14.58
C GLU A 286 -18.22 -9.67 -15.06
N HIS A 287 -17.36 -8.90 -14.38
CA HIS A 287 -15.95 -8.79 -14.68
C HIS A 287 -15.07 -9.41 -13.59
N SER A 288 -15.44 -10.57 -13.05
CA SER A 288 -14.67 -11.29 -12.01
C SER A 288 -14.31 -12.73 -12.41
N ALA A 289 -14.06 -12.96 -13.70
CA ALA A 289 -13.61 -14.25 -14.21
C ALA A 289 -12.21 -14.60 -13.63
N PRO A 290 -12.02 -15.82 -13.09
CA PRO A 290 -10.73 -16.30 -12.60
C PRO A 290 -9.66 -16.33 -13.70
N GLY A 291 -8.49 -15.78 -13.40
CA GLY A 291 -7.26 -16.13 -14.13
C GLY A 291 -6.68 -17.45 -13.63
N SER A 292 -5.53 -17.87 -14.18
CA SER A 292 -4.88 -19.15 -13.83
C SER A 292 -4.62 -19.29 -12.32
N ARG A 293 -4.16 -18.22 -11.67
CA ARG A 293 -3.89 -18.22 -10.21
C ARG A 293 -5.16 -18.27 -9.35
N ASP A 294 -6.23 -17.61 -9.80
CA ASP A 294 -7.53 -17.61 -9.12
C ASP A 294 -8.19 -18.98 -9.22
N ALA A 295 -8.10 -19.61 -10.39
CA ALA A 295 -8.56 -20.97 -10.62
C ALA A 295 -7.81 -21.98 -9.73
N LEU A 296 -6.49 -21.80 -9.55
CA LEU A 296 -5.69 -22.64 -8.65
C LEU A 296 -6.13 -22.50 -7.19
N MET A 297 -6.30 -21.27 -6.69
CA MET A 297 -6.82 -21.09 -5.32
C MET A 297 -8.22 -21.69 -5.17
N LYS A 298 -9.09 -21.50 -6.16
CA LYS A 298 -10.44 -22.05 -6.15
C LYS A 298 -10.45 -23.58 -6.12
N SER A 299 -9.61 -24.25 -6.92
CA SER A 299 -9.54 -25.71 -6.94
C SER A 299 -9.10 -26.27 -5.58
N GLY A 300 -8.13 -25.63 -4.92
CA GLY A 300 -7.72 -25.98 -3.57
C GLY A 300 -8.82 -25.80 -2.54
N LEU A 301 -9.58 -24.69 -2.62
CA LEU A 301 -10.74 -24.46 -1.75
C LEU A 301 -11.84 -25.51 -1.97
N ASP A 302 -12.18 -25.80 -3.23
CA ASP A 302 -13.20 -26.79 -3.60
C ASP A 302 -12.81 -28.19 -3.08
N ALA A 303 -11.54 -28.58 -3.22
CA ALA A 303 -11.02 -29.87 -2.74
C ALA A 303 -11.07 -30.01 -1.21
N LEU A 304 -10.92 -28.90 -0.47
CA LEU A 304 -11.05 -28.85 0.99
C LEU A 304 -12.52 -28.75 1.45
N GLY A 305 -13.47 -28.50 0.55
CA GLY A 305 -14.85 -28.16 0.89
C GLY A 305 -14.96 -26.84 1.64
N TRP A 306 -14.04 -25.90 1.40
CA TRP A 306 -14.00 -24.60 2.05
C TRP A 306 -14.80 -23.55 1.26
N HIS A 307 -15.19 -22.48 1.94
CA HIS A 307 -15.87 -21.36 1.28
C HIS A 307 -15.05 -20.82 0.11
N ALA A 308 -15.67 -20.63 -1.05
CA ALA A 308 -15.10 -19.91 -2.19
C ALA A 308 -16.19 -19.07 -2.86
N ASP A 309 -15.90 -17.80 -3.12
CA ASP A 309 -16.81 -16.92 -3.86
C ASP A 309 -16.03 -15.90 -4.70
N PHE A 310 -16.73 -15.23 -5.62
CA PHE A 310 -16.16 -14.24 -6.51
C PHE A 310 -16.18 -12.85 -5.90
N MET A 311 -15.12 -12.08 -6.12
CA MET A 311 -15.02 -10.71 -5.61
C MET A 311 -15.92 -9.75 -6.43
N PRO A 312 -16.73 -8.89 -5.80
CA PRO A 312 -17.38 -7.77 -6.47
C PRO A 312 -16.36 -6.70 -6.85
N ARG A 313 -16.51 -6.10 -8.04
CA ARG A 313 -15.53 -5.15 -8.60
C ARG A 313 -16.16 -3.89 -9.19
N ASN A 314 -15.49 -2.75 -9.03
CA ASN A 314 -15.86 -1.46 -9.66
C ASN A 314 -15.18 -1.26 -11.03
N VAL A 315 -15.57 -2.06 -12.02
CA VAL A 315 -15.03 -1.97 -13.39
C VAL A 315 -16.12 -1.97 -14.44
N ARG A 316 -15.89 -1.28 -15.56
CA ARG A 316 -16.78 -1.27 -16.75
C ARG A 316 -15.96 -1.53 -18.00
N GLY A 317 -16.37 -2.48 -18.84
CA GLY A 317 -15.65 -2.79 -20.08
C GLY A 317 -14.26 -3.42 -19.84
N CYS A 318 -14.07 -4.12 -18.72
CA CYS A 318 -12.83 -4.78 -18.40
C CYS A 318 -12.71 -6.08 -19.21
N ASN A 319 -11.69 -6.19 -20.07
CA ASN A 319 -11.48 -7.38 -20.89
C ASN A 319 -10.84 -8.54 -20.12
N GLN A 320 -10.32 -8.30 -18.91
CA GLN A 320 -9.71 -9.31 -18.02
C GLN A 320 -8.56 -10.09 -18.68
N GLY A 321 -7.93 -9.52 -19.70
CA GLY A 321 -6.91 -10.18 -20.50
C GLY A 321 -5.50 -10.06 -19.92
N GLU A 322 -4.51 -10.35 -20.75
CA GLU A 322 -3.09 -10.35 -20.38
C GLU A 322 -2.59 -9.01 -19.81
N ARG A 323 -3.21 -7.88 -20.18
CA ARG A 323 -2.83 -6.55 -19.69
C ARG A 323 -3.42 -6.20 -18.30
N CYS A 324 -4.33 -6.99 -17.75
CA CYS A 324 -5.11 -6.59 -16.57
C CYS A 324 -4.41 -6.75 -15.21
N GLY A 325 -3.32 -7.51 -15.10
CA GLY A 325 -2.65 -7.69 -13.80
C GLY A 325 -1.81 -6.49 -13.33
N PHE A 326 -1.67 -5.45 -14.16
CA PHE A 326 -0.84 -4.27 -13.89
C PHE A 326 -1.59 -3.06 -13.33
N CYS A 327 -2.87 -3.21 -13.01
CA CYS A 327 -3.70 -2.08 -12.58
C CYS A 327 -3.24 -1.44 -11.25
N GLY A 328 -2.32 -2.08 -10.51
CA GLY A 328 -1.62 -1.46 -9.39
C GLY A 328 -0.80 -0.22 -9.80
N TYR A 329 -0.47 -0.10 -11.08
CA TYR A 329 0.35 0.96 -11.67
C TYR A 329 -0.47 1.86 -12.62
N GLY A 330 -1.79 1.91 -12.41
CA GLY A 330 -2.74 2.59 -13.30
C GLY A 330 -3.40 1.62 -14.28
N CYS A 331 -4.64 1.92 -14.69
CA CYS A 331 -5.41 1.07 -15.59
C CYS A 331 -5.36 1.60 -17.03
N PRO A 332 -4.49 1.05 -17.91
CA PRO A 332 -4.36 1.54 -19.29
C PRO A 332 -5.66 1.38 -20.11
N LEU A 333 -6.52 0.41 -19.75
CA LEU A 333 -7.81 0.20 -20.42
C LEU A 333 -8.86 1.25 -20.05
N GLY A 334 -8.63 2.02 -18.97
CA GLY A 334 -9.64 2.92 -18.43
C GLY A 334 -10.90 2.21 -17.88
N ALA A 335 -10.84 0.89 -17.66
CA ALA A 335 -11.98 0.12 -17.19
C ALA A 335 -12.28 0.34 -15.69
N LYS A 336 -11.24 0.62 -14.90
CA LYS A 336 -11.33 0.87 -13.45
C LYS A 336 -12.14 2.12 -13.16
N GLN A 337 -13.21 1.99 -12.39
CA GLN A 337 -14.06 3.11 -11.96
C GLN A 337 -13.50 3.73 -10.68
N SER A 338 -12.27 4.27 -10.75
CA SER A 338 -11.67 5.04 -9.65
C SER A 338 -12.42 6.37 -9.43
N THR A 339 -12.11 7.11 -8.35
CA THR A 339 -12.72 8.44 -8.15
C THR A 339 -12.43 9.40 -9.30
N LEU A 340 -11.32 9.22 -10.03
CA LEU A 340 -11.00 9.99 -11.25
C LEU A 340 -12.07 9.88 -12.32
N LYS A 341 -12.65 8.68 -12.52
CA LYS A 341 -13.68 8.43 -13.54
C LYS A 341 -15.10 8.56 -13.00
N THR A 342 -15.22 8.69 -11.68
CA THR A 342 -16.49 8.75 -10.99
C THR A 342 -16.69 10.13 -10.36
N TRP A 343 -16.59 10.23 -9.04
CA TRP A 343 -16.95 11.42 -8.29
C TRP A 343 -16.15 12.69 -8.64
N ILE A 344 -14.85 12.56 -8.96
CA ILE A 344 -14.01 13.72 -9.35
C ILE A 344 -14.41 14.20 -10.74
N ASN A 345 -14.71 13.29 -11.67
CA ASN A 345 -15.20 13.66 -12.98
C ASN A 345 -16.54 14.39 -12.87
N ASP A 346 -17.48 13.85 -12.08
CA ASP A 346 -18.78 14.49 -11.84
C ASP A 346 -18.61 15.89 -11.23
N ALA A 347 -17.75 16.01 -10.22
CA ALA A 347 -17.46 17.30 -9.59
C ALA A 347 -16.89 18.30 -10.61
N ALA A 348 -15.93 17.88 -11.44
CA ALA A 348 -15.30 18.73 -12.44
C ALA A 348 -16.30 19.16 -13.54
N GLU A 349 -17.14 18.25 -14.02
CA GLU A 349 -18.23 18.55 -14.98
C GLU A 349 -19.25 19.54 -14.39
N ALA A 350 -19.52 19.43 -13.08
CA ALA A 350 -20.38 20.35 -12.35
C ALA A 350 -19.67 21.66 -11.91
N GLY A 351 -18.40 21.86 -12.26
CA GLY A 351 -17.68 23.13 -12.09
C GLY A 351 -16.71 23.19 -10.90
N ALA A 352 -16.45 22.08 -10.21
CA ALA A 352 -15.40 22.01 -9.19
C ALA A 352 -14.02 22.30 -9.80
N ARG A 353 -13.17 22.98 -9.03
CA ARG A 353 -11.80 23.33 -9.45
C ARG A 353 -10.80 22.37 -8.84
N LEU A 354 -9.90 21.83 -9.66
CA LEU A 354 -8.92 20.82 -9.25
C LEU A 354 -7.54 21.46 -9.11
N LEU A 355 -6.91 21.34 -7.95
CA LEU A 355 -5.56 21.84 -7.68
C LEU A 355 -4.65 20.67 -7.29
N VAL A 356 -3.72 20.31 -8.16
CA VAL A 356 -2.79 19.18 -7.97
C VAL A 356 -1.40 19.66 -7.55
N ASP A 357 -0.49 18.72 -7.28
CA ASP A 357 0.88 18.99 -6.86
C ASP A 357 0.97 19.96 -5.68
N THR A 358 -0.03 19.97 -4.79
CA THR A 358 -0.17 20.96 -3.72
C THR A 358 -0.26 20.28 -2.36
N PHE A 359 0.82 20.40 -1.57
CA PHE A 359 0.85 19.87 -0.22
C PHE A 359 0.23 20.88 0.76
N VAL A 360 -0.92 20.53 1.34
CA VAL A 360 -1.57 21.34 2.38
C VAL A 360 -0.82 21.22 3.70
N THR A 361 -0.25 22.34 4.15
CA THR A 361 0.58 22.41 5.36
C THR A 361 -0.28 22.55 6.61
N ARG A 362 -1.37 23.31 6.56
CA ARG A 362 -2.30 23.49 7.70
C ARG A 362 -3.68 23.96 7.27
N VAL A 363 -4.66 23.68 8.11
CA VAL A 363 -5.98 24.34 8.11
C VAL A 363 -5.86 25.65 8.88
N MET A 364 -6.41 26.73 8.33
CA MET A 364 -6.52 28.02 9.00
C MET A 364 -7.74 27.98 9.94
N ILE A 365 -7.50 28.11 11.25
CA ILE A 365 -8.57 28.08 12.27
C ILE A 365 -8.61 29.42 13.00
N LYS A 366 -9.81 30.00 13.11
CA LYS A 366 -10.05 31.26 13.83
C LYS A 366 -11.35 31.17 14.62
N ARG A 367 -11.31 31.57 15.90
CA ARG A 367 -12.46 31.49 16.82
C ARG A 367 -13.12 30.09 16.86
N GLY A 368 -12.29 29.05 16.80
CA GLY A 368 -12.73 27.65 16.85
C GLY A 368 -13.45 27.14 15.61
N ALA A 369 -13.30 27.80 14.46
CA ALA A 369 -13.86 27.35 13.18
C ALA A 369 -12.80 27.39 12.07
N ALA A 370 -12.88 26.45 11.14
CA ALA A 370 -12.05 26.45 9.93
C ALA A 370 -12.40 27.63 9.01
N GLN A 371 -11.40 28.18 8.33
CA GLN A 371 -11.55 29.30 7.39
C GLN A 371 -10.82 29.07 6.06
N GLY A 372 -10.48 27.82 5.76
CA GLY A 372 -9.70 27.41 4.59
C GLY A 372 -8.33 26.83 4.96
N ILE A 373 -7.42 26.81 3.99
CA ILE A 373 -6.13 26.12 4.10
C ILE A 373 -4.95 26.98 3.64
N GLU A 374 -3.76 26.61 4.11
CA GLU A 374 -2.49 27.02 3.52
C GLU A 374 -1.72 25.78 3.08
N GLY A 375 -0.99 25.92 1.98
CA GLY A 375 -0.19 24.85 1.39
C GLY A 375 0.94 25.39 0.53
N GLN A 376 1.67 24.48 -0.09
CA GLN A 376 2.74 24.79 -1.03
C GLN A 376 2.62 23.91 -2.26
N HIS A 377 2.78 24.52 -3.43
CA HIS A 377 2.93 23.79 -4.67
C HIS A 377 4.31 23.12 -4.69
N ARG A 378 4.35 21.80 -4.92
CA ARG A 378 5.54 20.96 -4.71
C ARG A 378 6.63 21.22 -5.74
N ALA A 379 6.25 21.50 -6.99
CA ALA A 379 7.19 21.75 -8.07
C ALA A 379 7.80 23.16 -7.99
N SER A 380 6.98 24.20 -7.80
CA SER A 380 7.46 25.60 -7.80
C SER A 380 7.85 26.14 -6.43
N GLY A 381 7.41 25.50 -5.34
CA GLY A 381 7.52 26.04 -3.98
C GLY A 381 6.58 27.21 -3.68
N SER A 382 5.70 27.59 -4.63
CA SER A 382 4.78 28.71 -4.48
C SER A 382 3.81 28.49 -3.32
N ARG A 383 3.50 29.56 -2.58
CA ARG A 383 2.50 29.50 -1.51
C ARG A 383 1.11 29.41 -2.12
N ILE A 384 0.31 28.49 -1.58
CA ILE A 384 -1.11 28.37 -1.88
C ILE A 384 -1.90 28.75 -0.63
N ARG A 385 -2.90 29.63 -0.78
CA ARG A 385 -3.91 29.87 0.23
C ARG A 385 -5.29 29.77 -0.38
N VAL A 386 -6.17 29.00 0.23
CA VAL A 386 -7.58 28.91 -0.16
C VAL A 386 -8.42 29.32 1.03
N ARG A 387 -9.25 30.36 0.89
CA ARG A 387 -10.26 30.72 1.88
C ARG A 387 -11.55 29.94 1.62
N ALA A 388 -12.14 29.38 2.66
CA ALA A 388 -13.37 28.60 2.53
C ALA A 388 -14.27 28.75 3.75
N ARG A 389 -15.58 28.54 3.58
CA ARG A 389 -16.56 28.49 4.68
C ARG A 389 -16.41 27.19 5.48
N ALA A 390 -16.02 26.10 4.83
CA ALA A 390 -15.71 24.83 5.47
C ALA A 390 -14.51 24.14 4.80
N VAL A 391 -13.92 23.18 5.53
CA VAL A 391 -12.79 22.37 5.08
C VAL A 391 -13.12 20.91 5.29
N VAL A 392 -12.94 20.10 4.24
CA VAL A 392 -12.97 18.64 4.34
C VAL A 392 -11.54 18.12 4.37
N SER A 393 -11.17 17.37 5.41
CA SER A 393 -9.93 16.61 5.49
C SER A 393 -10.16 15.18 4.99
N ALA A 394 -9.56 14.85 3.86
CA ALA A 394 -9.60 13.54 3.23
C ALA A 394 -8.20 13.08 2.77
N ALA A 395 -7.17 13.43 3.55
CA ALA A 395 -5.77 13.17 3.23
C ALA A 395 -5.33 11.71 3.54
N GLY A 396 -6.26 10.85 3.94
CA GLY A 396 -6.03 9.46 4.30
C GLY A 396 -5.54 9.30 5.74
N ALA A 397 -5.61 8.06 6.25
CA ALA A 397 -5.33 7.75 7.65
C ALA A 397 -3.89 7.99 8.11
N LEU A 398 -2.96 8.31 7.21
CA LEU A 398 -1.63 8.78 7.58
C LEU A 398 -1.58 10.31 7.71
N HIS A 399 -2.07 11.03 6.68
CA HIS A 399 -1.88 12.46 6.60
C HIS A 399 -3.00 13.29 7.25
N THR A 400 -4.23 12.77 7.36
CA THR A 400 -5.32 13.45 8.08
C THR A 400 -4.96 13.74 9.54
N PRO A 401 -4.56 12.77 10.40
CA PRO A 401 -4.19 13.10 11.77
C PRO A 401 -3.00 14.05 11.85
N ALA A 402 -2.02 13.93 10.94
CA ALA A 402 -0.90 14.86 10.88
C ALA A 402 -1.33 16.28 10.48
N LEU A 403 -2.25 16.43 9.51
CA LEU A 403 -2.81 17.73 9.12
C LEU A 403 -3.58 18.37 10.29
N LEU A 404 -4.41 17.60 10.99
CA LEU A 404 -5.13 18.08 12.17
C LEU A 404 -4.16 18.58 13.25
N ARG A 405 -3.09 17.83 13.53
CA ARG A 405 -2.02 18.24 14.46
C ARG A 405 -1.30 19.51 14.02
N ARG A 406 -0.88 19.59 12.74
CA ARG A 406 -0.24 20.80 12.17
C ARG A 406 -1.16 22.03 12.19
N SER A 407 -2.47 21.81 12.24
CA SER A 407 -3.49 22.86 12.33
C SER A 407 -3.76 23.33 13.77
N GLY A 408 -3.11 22.71 14.77
CA GLY A 408 -3.17 23.11 16.17
C GLY A 408 -4.16 22.34 17.04
N LEU A 409 -4.82 21.29 16.50
CA LEU A 409 -5.74 20.46 17.27
C LEU A 409 -4.97 19.56 18.27
N ARG A 410 -5.49 19.46 19.50
CA ARG A 410 -4.88 18.82 20.67
C ARG A 410 -5.63 17.59 21.17
N ASN A 411 -6.79 17.26 20.62
CA ASN A 411 -7.59 16.10 21.02
C ASN A 411 -6.72 14.84 21.03
N SER A 412 -6.70 14.10 22.13
CA SER A 412 -5.82 12.94 22.32
C SER A 412 -6.13 11.77 21.38
N ALA A 413 -7.35 11.65 20.88
CA ALA A 413 -7.75 10.61 19.95
C ALA A 413 -7.20 10.82 18.52
N ILE A 414 -6.77 12.03 18.17
CA ILE A 414 -6.14 12.31 16.87
C ILE A 414 -4.80 11.57 16.78
N GLY A 415 -4.70 10.67 15.81
CA GLY A 415 -3.55 9.80 15.58
C GLY A 415 -3.61 8.48 16.34
N SER A 416 -4.56 8.27 17.26
CA SER A 416 -4.71 6.98 17.97
C SER A 416 -5.61 6.02 17.19
N ASN A 417 -5.64 4.74 17.60
CA ASN A 417 -6.54 3.72 17.04
C ASN A 417 -6.31 3.44 15.54
N LEU A 418 -5.07 3.54 15.08
CA LEU A 418 -4.71 3.14 13.72
C LEU A 418 -4.96 1.63 13.54
N ARG A 419 -5.65 1.25 12.47
CA ARG A 419 -5.86 -0.13 12.02
C ARG A 419 -5.25 -0.30 10.63
N LEU A 420 -4.75 -1.49 10.35
CA LEU A 420 -3.94 -1.74 9.15
C LEU A 420 -4.42 -2.89 8.28
N HIS A 421 -5.31 -3.77 8.73
CA HIS A 421 -5.49 -5.09 8.11
C HIS A 421 -4.16 -5.73 7.68
N PRO A 422 -3.27 -6.08 8.64
CA PRO A 422 -1.95 -6.62 8.31
C PRO A 422 -2.07 -7.85 7.41
N ALA A 423 -1.27 -7.85 6.35
CA ALA A 423 -1.29 -8.83 5.29
C ALA A 423 0.05 -9.54 5.18
N THR A 424 0.01 -10.87 5.05
CA THR A 424 1.16 -11.70 4.66
C THR A 424 0.77 -12.62 3.51
N ALA A 425 1.69 -13.43 3.03
CA ALA A 425 1.50 -14.28 1.86
C ALA A 425 2.08 -15.68 2.05
N VAL A 426 1.42 -16.65 1.43
CA VAL A 426 1.92 -18.02 1.21
C VAL A 426 1.96 -18.29 -0.29
N TRP A 427 3.03 -18.92 -0.73
CA TRP A 427 3.40 -19.05 -2.13
C TRP A 427 3.44 -20.52 -2.51
N GLY A 428 2.83 -20.86 -3.65
CA GLY A 428 2.82 -22.22 -4.18
C GLY A 428 3.42 -22.25 -5.58
N VAL A 429 4.39 -23.13 -5.78
CA VAL A 429 5.00 -23.41 -7.08
C VAL A 429 4.35 -24.67 -7.66
N VAL A 430 3.88 -24.58 -8.91
CA VAL A 430 3.23 -25.68 -9.65
C VAL A 430 4.02 -26.00 -10.92
N ASP A 431 3.73 -27.14 -11.55
CA ASP A 431 4.40 -27.52 -12.80
C ASP A 431 3.86 -26.71 -13.99
N GLU A 432 2.57 -26.37 -13.99
CA GLU A 432 1.95 -25.58 -15.04
C GLU A 432 2.43 -24.12 -15.02
N ARG A 433 2.65 -23.57 -16.21
CA ARG A 433 2.94 -22.14 -16.35
C ARG A 433 1.65 -21.33 -16.08
N LEU A 434 1.71 -20.43 -15.12
CA LEU A 434 0.59 -19.60 -14.67
C LEU A 434 0.60 -18.18 -15.25
N ASP A 435 1.78 -17.60 -15.46
CA ASP A 435 1.99 -16.18 -15.77
C ASP A 435 1.18 -15.26 -14.82
N PRO A 436 1.51 -15.27 -13.52
CA PRO A 436 0.64 -14.73 -12.46
C PRO A 436 0.43 -13.21 -12.50
N TRP A 437 1.10 -12.49 -13.39
CA TRP A 437 0.90 -11.07 -13.69
C TRP A 437 -0.20 -10.79 -14.73
N ASN A 438 -0.84 -11.82 -15.29
CA ASN A 438 -1.91 -11.68 -16.29
C ASN A 438 -3.31 -11.86 -15.69
N GLY A 439 -4.35 -11.36 -16.36
CA GLY A 439 -5.74 -11.62 -15.99
C GLY A 439 -6.31 -10.70 -14.90
N THR A 440 -7.50 -11.04 -14.41
CA THR A 440 -8.20 -10.33 -13.33
C THR A 440 -7.32 -10.20 -12.09
N LEU A 441 -7.19 -9.02 -11.48
CA LEU A 441 -6.30 -8.76 -10.33
C LEU A 441 -6.57 -9.68 -9.13
N GLN A 442 -7.81 -9.68 -8.65
CA GLN A 442 -8.31 -10.55 -7.59
C GLN A 442 -9.72 -10.99 -7.98
N ALA A 443 -9.91 -12.26 -8.30
CA ALA A 443 -11.21 -12.79 -8.74
C ALA A 443 -11.91 -13.59 -7.65
N VAL A 444 -11.15 -14.35 -6.86
CA VAL A 444 -11.66 -15.33 -5.89
C VAL A 444 -11.19 -14.98 -4.48
N TYR A 445 -12.07 -15.17 -3.51
CA TYR A 445 -11.75 -15.05 -2.09
C TYR A 445 -12.35 -16.19 -1.27
N SER A 446 -11.86 -16.35 -0.04
CA SER A 446 -12.45 -17.25 0.94
C SER A 446 -12.64 -16.60 2.30
N ASP A 447 -13.79 -16.89 2.91
CA ASP A 447 -14.23 -16.46 4.23
C ASP A 447 -14.09 -17.57 5.29
N GLN A 448 -13.44 -18.69 4.95
CA GLN A 448 -13.34 -19.89 5.80
C GLN A 448 -12.90 -19.60 7.24
N HIS A 449 -12.02 -18.61 7.44
CA HIS A 449 -11.48 -18.21 8.74
C HIS A 449 -11.74 -16.74 9.07
N ARG A 450 -12.85 -16.18 8.56
CA ARG A 450 -13.20 -14.77 8.79
C ARG A 450 -13.49 -14.43 10.25
N ASP A 451 -13.92 -15.42 11.03
CA ASP A 451 -14.42 -15.29 12.39
C ASP A 451 -13.80 -16.37 13.29
N LEU A 452 -12.54 -16.17 13.68
CA LEU A 452 -11.79 -17.14 14.49
C LEU A 452 -12.10 -17.01 15.99
N ASP A 453 -12.66 -15.87 16.41
CA ASP A 453 -12.94 -15.56 17.80
C ASP A 453 -14.45 -15.52 18.15
N GLY A 454 -15.32 -15.72 17.17
CA GLY A 454 -16.78 -15.62 17.29
C GLY A 454 -17.31 -14.18 17.34
N GLN A 455 -16.47 -13.18 17.09
CA GLN A 455 -16.82 -11.74 17.09
C GLN A 455 -16.49 -11.08 15.74
N GLY A 456 -16.22 -11.87 14.71
CA GLY A 456 -15.89 -11.43 13.37
C GLY A 456 -14.45 -10.98 13.22
N TYR A 457 -13.53 -11.41 14.10
CA TYR A 457 -12.09 -11.18 13.94
C TYR A 457 -11.38 -12.46 13.52
N GLY A 458 -10.70 -12.37 12.39
CA GLY A 458 -10.04 -13.49 11.73
C GLY A 458 -9.33 -12.99 10.49
N LEU A 459 -9.53 -13.67 9.37
CA LEU A 459 -8.85 -13.34 8.12
C LEU A 459 -9.64 -13.73 6.87
N LYS A 460 -9.28 -13.09 5.77
CA LYS A 460 -9.68 -13.47 4.41
C LYS A 460 -8.50 -14.03 3.64
N TYR A 461 -8.79 -15.03 2.82
CA TYR A 461 -7.87 -15.50 1.79
C TYR A 461 -8.19 -14.79 0.49
N GLU A 462 -7.17 -14.26 -0.18
CA GLU A 462 -7.31 -13.56 -1.45
C GLU A 462 -6.18 -13.92 -2.40
N THR A 463 -6.47 -13.97 -3.70
CA THR A 463 -5.42 -13.99 -4.72
C THR A 463 -4.87 -12.57 -4.95
N ALA A 464 -3.70 -12.49 -5.57
CA ALA A 464 -3.11 -11.23 -6.03
C ALA A 464 -2.25 -11.49 -7.29
N PRO A 465 -2.10 -10.52 -8.21
CA PRO A 465 -1.12 -10.65 -9.28
C PRO A 465 0.29 -10.69 -8.69
N VAL A 466 1.20 -11.43 -9.34
CA VAL A 466 2.59 -11.53 -8.90
C VAL A 466 3.52 -10.97 -9.95
N GLN A 467 3.88 -9.70 -9.83
CA GLN A 467 5.01 -9.10 -10.52
C GLN A 467 6.31 -9.29 -9.72
N PRO A 468 7.49 -9.10 -10.34
CA PRO A 468 8.76 -9.12 -9.63
C PRO A 468 8.80 -8.28 -8.35
N SER A 469 8.23 -7.06 -8.33
CA SER A 469 8.24 -6.23 -7.11
C SER A 469 7.46 -6.85 -5.95
N ILE A 470 6.35 -7.53 -6.24
CA ILE A 470 5.50 -8.17 -5.24
C ILE A 470 6.25 -9.34 -4.59
N LEU A 471 6.85 -10.22 -5.38
CA LEU A 471 7.64 -11.34 -4.84
C LEU A 471 8.88 -10.85 -4.08
N VAL A 472 9.56 -9.80 -4.55
CA VAL A 472 10.67 -9.18 -3.81
C VAL A 472 10.23 -8.62 -2.47
N GLY A 473 9.09 -7.92 -2.44
CA GLY A 473 8.56 -7.28 -1.23
C GLY A 473 8.28 -8.29 -0.11
N PHE A 474 7.66 -9.41 -0.46
CA PHE A 474 7.18 -10.41 0.50
C PHE A 474 8.10 -11.62 0.68
N GLY A 475 8.89 -12.00 -0.33
CA GLY A 475 9.69 -13.22 -0.31
C GLY A 475 10.87 -13.15 0.65
N PRO A 476 11.46 -14.29 1.06
CA PRO A 476 12.70 -14.34 1.82
C PRO A 476 13.95 -14.04 0.96
N TRP A 477 15.10 -13.87 1.62
CA TRP A 477 16.40 -13.95 0.96
C TRP A 477 17.39 -14.64 1.89
N ARG A 478 18.07 -15.68 1.40
CA ARG A 478 19.16 -16.36 2.12
C ARG A 478 20.50 -16.34 1.39
N SER A 479 20.48 -16.19 0.08
CA SER A 479 21.66 -15.97 -0.76
C SER A 479 21.22 -15.38 -2.10
N GLY A 480 22.16 -14.82 -2.85
CA GLY A 480 21.88 -14.33 -4.20
C GLY A 480 21.41 -15.44 -5.15
N ARG A 481 21.97 -16.65 -4.98
CA ARG A 481 21.58 -17.85 -5.75
C ARG A 481 20.16 -18.30 -5.45
N GLN A 482 19.82 -18.45 -4.17
CA GLN A 482 18.49 -18.88 -3.72
C GLN A 482 17.40 -17.91 -4.19
N HIS A 483 17.68 -16.60 -4.15
CA HIS A 483 16.75 -15.61 -4.64
C HIS A 483 16.56 -15.67 -6.16
N LEU A 484 17.65 -15.85 -6.93
CA LEU A 484 17.54 -16.01 -8.39
C LEU A 484 16.74 -17.26 -8.76
N GLU A 485 16.94 -18.39 -8.08
CA GLU A 485 16.16 -19.62 -8.28
C GLU A 485 14.66 -19.39 -8.05
N MET A 486 14.30 -18.74 -6.94
CA MET A 486 12.91 -18.36 -6.65
C MET A 486 12.34 -17.46 -7.74
N MET A 487 13.10 -16.47 -8.22
CA MET A 487 12.63 -15.57 -9.27
C MET A 487 12.48 -16.27 -10.62
N ARG A 488 13.27 -17.30 -10.93
CA ARG A 488 13.09 -18.11 -12.15
C ARG A 488 11.83 -18.97 -12.14
N GLU A 489 11.26 -19.23 -10.97
CA GLU A 489 9.99 -19.93 -10.78
C GLU A 489 8.77 -19.00 -10.83
N ILE A 490 8.96 -17.69 -11.03
CA ILE A 490 7.87 -16.70 -10.88
C ILE A 490 6.70 -16.96 -11.83
N SER A 491 6.95 -17.42 -13.07
CA SER A 491 5.88 -17.78 -14.03
C SER A 491 5.06 -19.01 -13.61
N HIS A 492 5.51 -19.75 -12.59
CA HIS A 492 4.90 -20.95 -12.03
C HIS A 492 4.43 -20.75 -10.58
N THR A 493 4.51 -19.53 -10.07
CA THR A 493 4.24 -19.24 -8.65
C THR A 493 2.89 -18.52 -8.49
N ALA A 494 1.97 -19.14 -7.73
CA ALA A 494 0.76 -18.49 -7.25
C ALA A 494 0.96 -17.97 -5.81
N VAL A 495 0.14 -17.00 -5.43
CA VAL A 495 0.10 -16.44 -4.08
C VAL A 495 -1.30 -16.52 -3.50
N ILE A 496 -1.38 -16.90 -2.23
CA ILE A 496 -2.57 -16.69 -1.40
C ILE A 496 -2.19 -15.68 -0.32
N GLY A 497 -2.81 -14.50 -0.42
CA GLY A 497 -2.76 -13.47 0.60
C GLY A 497 -3.58 -13.87 1.82
N VAL A 498 -3.02 -13.60 3.01
CA VAL A 498 -3.65 -13.78 4.31
C VAL A 498 -3.88 -12.40 4.88
N LEU A 499 -5.12 -11.92 4.80
CA LEU A 499 -5.50 -10.56 5.20
C LEU A 499 -6.22 -10.58 6.54
N LEU A 500 -5.57 -10.08 7.59
CA LEU A 500 -6.16 -10.08 8.93
C LEU A 500 -7.18 -8.94 9.08
N ARG A 501 -8.24 -9.19 9.86
CA ARG A 501 -8.96 -8.12 10.54
C ARG A 501 -8.30 -7.92 11.90
N ASP A 502 -7.57 -6.84 12.06
CA ASP A 502 -6.76 -6.60 13.26
C ASP A 502 -7.56 -6.13 14.47
N LYS A 503 -7.28 -6.76 15.62
CA LYS A 503 -7.67 -6.32 16.97
C LYS A 503 -6.62 -5.43 17.62
N GLY A 504 -5.36 -5.61 17.27
CA GLY A 504 -4.28 -4.70 17.64
C GLY A 504 -4.48 -3.32 17.04
N SER A 505 -4.01 -2.29 17.72
CA SER A 505 -4.09 -0.90 17.24
C SER A 505 -2.73 -0.21 17.30
N GLY A 506 -2.46 0.64 16.33
CA GLY A 506 -1.30 1.51 16.30
C GLY A 506 -1.63 2.98 16.55
N GLU A 507 -0.65 3.82 16.25
CA GLU A 507 -0.74 5.27 16.30
C GLU A 507 -0.03 5.93 15.11
N VAL A 508 -0.49 7.11 14.71
CA VAL A 508 0.16 8.03 13.79
C VAL A 508 0.59 9.27 14.58
N ARG A 509 1.89 9.44 14.72
CA ARG A 509 2.51 10.61 15.34
C ARG A 509 2.92 11.61 14.28
N THR A 510 3.05 12.88 14.68
CA THR A 510 3.59 13.93 13.82
C THR A 510 5.03 14.21 14.23
N ALA A 511 5.96 14.01 13.31
CA ALA A 511 7.38 14.35 13.52
C ALA A 511 7.59 15.87 13.55
N ARG A 512 8.80 16.30 13.92
CA ARG A 512 9.16 17.73 14.00
C ARG A 512 9.05 18.47 12.66
N ASP A 513 9.22 17.75 11.55
CA ASP A 513 9.04 18.27 10.19
C ASP A 513 7.56 18.27 9.74
N GLY A 514 6.63 17.86 10.61
CA GLY A 514 5.21 17.84 10.33
C GLY A 514 4.71 16.58 9.60
N MET A 515 5.60 15.64 9.26
CA MET A 515 5.24 14.42 8.53
C MET A 515 4.76 13.30 9.47
N PRO A 516 3.92 12.38 8.98
CA PRO A 516 3.45 11.25 9.79
C PRO A 516 4.57 10.25 10.07
N VAL A 517 4.54 9.67 11.27
CA VAL A 517 5.33 8.52 11.71
C VAL A 517 4.35 7.49 12.24
N VAL A 518 4.36 6.30 11.63
CA VAL A 518 3.45 5.22 11.97
C VAL A 518 4.11 4.31 12.98
N ARG A 519 3.42 4.00 14.06
CA ARG A 519 3.83 2.97 15.01
C ARG A 519 2.72 1.94 15.11
N TYR A 520 3.06 0.69 14.85
CA TYR A 520 2.09 -0.39 14.88
C TYR A 520 2.78 -1.69 15.25
N HIS A 521 2.13 -2.48 16.10
CA HIS A 521 2.57 -3.83 16.44
C HIS A 521 1.36 -4.75 16.38
N LEU A 522 1.54 -5.94 15.82
CA LEU A 522 0.54 -7.00 15.89
C LEU A 522 0.33 -7.39 17.35
N SER A 523 -0.92 -7.59 17.76
CA SER A 523 -1.22 -8.21 19.05
C SER A 523 -0.92 -9.70 19.02
N ASP A 524 -0.80 -10.33 20.19
CA ASP A 524 -0.61 -11.79 20.28
C ASP A 524 -1.78 -12.56 19.63
N GLU A 525 -2.99 -12.00 19.69
CA GLU A 525 -4.18 -12.56 19.05
C GLU A 525 -4.10 -12.44 17.52
N ASP A 526 -3.67 -11.29 16.99
CA ASP A 526 -3.45 -11.12 15.55
C ASP A 526 -2.36 -12.08 15.04
N ILE A 527 -1.32 -12.33 15.84
CA ILE A 527 -0.28 -13.32 15.54
C ILE A 527 -0.85 -14.74 15.53
N ALA A 528 -1.71 -15.09 16.49
CA ALA A 528 -2.38 -16.38 16.52
C ALA A 528 -3.27 -16.58 15.28
N HIS A 529 -4.04 -15.57 14.89
CA HIS A 529 -4.85 -15.59 13.66
C HIS A 529 -3.99 -15.68 12.40
N ALA A 530 -2.87 -14.94 12.33
CA ALA A 530 -1.89 -15.05 11.24
C ALA A 530 -1.37 -16.47 11.07
N ARG A 531 -1.06 -17.15 12.17
CA ARG A 531 -0.57 -18.54 12.14
C ARG A 531 -1.63 -19.47 11.54
N VAL A 532 -2.89 -19.37 11.96
CA VAL A 532 -4.02 -20.12 11.37
C VAL A 532 -4.19 -19.80 9.89
N GLY A 533 -4.05 -18.52 9.53
CA GLY A 533 -4.07 -18.03 8.16
C GLY A 533 -3.02 -18.70 7.28
N ILE A 534 -1.75 -18.63 7.68
CA ILE A 534 -0.63 -19.22 6.94
C ILE A 534 -0.83 -20.73 6.78
N GLU A 535 -1.25 -21.42 7.83
CA GLU A 535 -1.56 -22.86 7.77
C GLU A 535 -2.67 -23.14 6.76
N GLY A 536 -3.78 -22.41 6.79
CA GLY A 536 -4.88 -22.63 5.86
C GLY A 536 -4.54 -22.27 4.42
N ALA A 537 -3.76 -21.21 4.18
CA ALA A 537 -3.26 -20.88 2.84
C ALA A 537 -2.34 -21.99 2.29
N ALA A 538 -1.49 -22.57 3.15
CA ALA A 538 -0.67 -23.72 2.76
C ALA A 538 -1.52 -24.96 2.43
N LYS A 539 -2.59 -25.23 3.20
CA LYS A 539 -3.55 -26.32 2.90
C LYS A 539 -4.25 -26.11 1.56
N ILE A 540 -4.66 -24.89 1.25
CA ILE A 540 -5.30 -24.57 -0.04
C ILE A 540 -4.32 -24.87 -1.18
N LEU A 541 -3.07 -24.42 -1.09
CA LEU A 541 -2.05 -24.66 -2.11
C LEU A 541 -1.68 -26.14 -2.24
N GLU A 542 -1.60 -26.87 -1.13
CA GLU A 542 -1.38 -28.33 -1.12
C GLU A 542 -2.51 -29.04 -1.86
N ALA A 543 -3.76 -28.72 -1.52
CA ALA A 543 -4.95 -29.29 -2.16
C ALA A 543 -5.08 -28.90 -3.64
N ALA A 544 -4.52 -27.74 -4.02
CA ALA A 544 -4.46 -27.29 -5.40
C ALA A 544 -3.33 -27.94 -6.22
N GLY A 545 -2.48 -28.78 -5.60
CA GLY A 545 -1.42 -29.52 -6.29
C GLY A 545 -0.07 -28.78 -6.36
N ALA A 546 0.20 -27.84 -5.46
CA ALA A 546 1.51 -27.21 -5.38
C ALA A 546 2.61 -28.25 -5.10
N GLN A 547 3.71 -28.18 -5.84
CA GLN A 547 4.90 -29.02 -5.67
C GLN A 547 5.82 -28.50 -4.57
N ARG A 548 5.85 -27.18 -4.41
CA ARG A 548 6.58 -26.50 -3.33
C ARG A 548 5.74 -25.38 -2.75
N ILE A 549 5.72 -25.29 -1.42
CA ILE A 549 5.10 -24.19 -0.71
C ILE A 549 6.16 -23.46 0.11
N PHE A 550 6.14 -22.13 0.11
CA PHE A 550 6.95 -21.32 1.00
C PHE A 550 6.17 -20.12 1.56
N THR A 551 6.64 -19.58 2.67
CA THR A 551 5.99 -18.45 3.36
C THR A 551 6.83 -17.19 3.30
N SER A 552 6.24 -16.05 3.63
CA SER A 552 6.92 -14.76 3.74
C SER A 552 7.75 -14.55 5.02
N HIS A 553 8.17 -15.62 5.70
CA HIS A 553 9.14 -15.48 6.80
C HIS A 553 10.48 -14.96 6.27
N SER A 554 11.20 -14.16 7.07
CA SER A 554 12.55 -13.68 6.76
C SER A 554 13.56 -14.83 6.64
N LYS A 555 13.34 -15.90 7.42
CA LYS A 555 14.02 -17.18 7.23
C LYS A 555 13.30 -17.95 6.12
N MET A 556 14.05 -18.72 5.33
CA MET A 556 13.44 -19.61 4.33
C MET A 556 12.65 -20.70 5.06
N VAL A 557 11.33 -20.60 4.98
CA VAL A 557 10.36 -21.58 5.49
C VAL A 557 9.59 -22.09 4.28
N ASP A 558 9.93 -23.31 3.87
CA ASP A 558 9.46 -23.95 2.65
C ASP A 558 9.28 -25.47 2.82
N THR A 559 8.67 -26.14 1.85
CA THR A 559 8.63 -27.60 1.78
C THR A 559 9.83 -28.10 0.97
N HIS A 560 10.80 -28.75 1.62
CA HIS A 560 11.93 -29.39 0.93
C HIS A 560 11.49 -30.77 0.40
N GLY A 561 10.90 -30.80 -0.80
CA GLY A 561 10.30 -32.01 -1.38
C GLY A 561 8.78 -32.05 -1.19
N PRO A 562 8.14 -33.24 -1.12
CA PRO A 562 6.68 -33.37 -1.08
C PRO A 562 6.06 -32.50 -0.01
N VAL A 563 4.98 -31.82 -0.36
CA VAL A 563 4.29 -30.89 0.53
C VAL A 563 3.80 -31.63 1.79
N ARG A 564 4.13 -31.04 2.94
CA ARG A 564 3.69 -31.48 4.28
C ARG A 564 3.46 -30.23 5.12
N VAL A 565 2.21 -29.77 5.17
CA VAL A 565 1.86 -28.50 5.85
C VAL A 565 2.26 -28.51 7.33
N GLU A 566 2.13 -29.64 8.02
CA GLU A 566 2.52 -29.77 9.43
C GLU A 566 4.01 -29.43 9.67
N GLU A 567 4.89 -29.92 8.80
CA GLU A 567 6.33 -29.66 8.89
C GLU A 567 6.66 -28.21 8.52
N LEU A 568 5.98 -27.66 7.51
CA LEU A 568 6.07 -26.24 7.16
C LEU A 568 5.72 -25.36 8.37
N MET A 569 4.62 -25.68 9.07
CA MET A 569 4.18 -24.92 10.25
C MET A 569 5.11 -25.08 11.43
N ARG A 570 5.68 -26.27 11.68
CA ARG A 570 6.73 -26.44 12.70
C ARG A 570 7.93 -25.54 12.44
N ARG A 571 8.33 -25.39 11.18
CA ARG A 571 9.41 -24.49 10.77
C ARG A 571 9.02 -23.01 10.88
N ALA A 572 7.79 -22.66 10.53
CA ALA A 572 7.25 -21.31 10.71
C ALA A 572 7.26 -20.89 12.19
N ASP A 573 6.75 -21.75 13.08
CA ASP A 573 6.75 -21.54 14.52
C ASP A 573 8.17 -21.34 15.08
N ALA A 574 9.14 -22.12 14.60
CA ALA A 574 10.55 -21.95 14.96
C ALA A 574 11.20 -20.68 14.36
N ALA A 575 10.69 -20.16 13.25
CA ALA A 575 11.16 -18.91 12.64
C ALA A 575 10.62 -17.67 13.36
N GLY A 576 9.39 -17.77 13.91
CA GLY A 576 8.73 -16.76 14.72
C GLY A 576 8.02 -15.67 13.91
N PHE A 577 7.06 -15.00 14.56
CA PHE A 577 6.15 -14.03 13.94
C PHE A 577 6.37 -12.58 14.39
N GLY A 578 7.40 -12.32 15.18
CA GLY A 578 7.69 -11.00 15.71
C GLY A 578 8.20 -9.99 14.67
N PRO A 579 8.56 -8.77 15.11
CA PRO A 579 8.93 -7.68 14.20
C PRO A 579 10.05 -8.06 13.22
N ALA A 580 9.81 -7.80 11.93
CA ALA A 580 10.69 -8.13 10.81
C ALA A 580 11.07 -9.63 10.69
N GLN A 581 10.29 -10.54 11.29
CA GLN A 581 10.44 -12.00 11.08
C GLN A 581 9.53 -12.53 9.97
N VAL A 582 8.46 -11.80 9.64
CA VAL A 582 7.54 -12.08 8.53
C VAL A 582 7.36 -10.80 7.72
N GLY A 583 7.24 -10.93 6.40
CA GLY A 583 6.94 -9.84 5.48
C GLY A 583 5.49 -9.39 5.62
N TRP A 584 5.27 -8.37 6.46
CA TRP A 584 3.95 -7.75 6.65
C TRP A 584 3.77 -6.51 5.80
N TYR A 585 2.57 -6.37 5.24
CA TYR A 585 2.14 -5.18 4.51
C TYR A 585 0.75 -4.74 4.92
N SER A 586 0.44 -3.47 4.70
CA SER A 586 -0.91 -2.92 4.78
C SER A 586 -1.25 -2.21 3.48
N PHE A 587 -2.40 -2.56 2.94
CA PHE A 587 -3.06 -1.88 1.84
C PHE A 587 -4.28 -1.07 2.33
N HIS A 588 -4.66 -1.25 3.60
CA HIS A 588 -5.90 -0.76 4.20
C HIS A 588 -5.60 0.00 5.50
N ILE A 589 -5.33 1.29 5.37
CA ILE A 589 -4.90 2.13 6.49
C ILE A 589 -6.11 2.94 6.98
N MET A 590 -6.52 2.78 8.24
CA MET A 590 -7.78 3.34 8.73
C MET A 590 -7.77 3.68 10.24
N GLY A 591 -8.79 4.38 10.71
CA GLY A 591 -9.13 4.57 12.13
C GLY A 591 -8.35 5.62 12.94
N SER A 592 -7.35 6.26 12.34
CA SER A 592 -6.44 7.19 13.03
C SER A 592 -7.03 8.56 13.41
N ALA A 593 -8.27 8.85 13.03
CA ALA A 593 -9.03 10.03 13.45
C ALA A 593 -10.52 9.66 13.61
N ARG A 594 -10.77 8.58 14.34
CA ARG A 594 -12.09 7.94 14.42
C ARG A 594 -13.23 8.87 14.82
N MET A 595 -14.40 8.61 14.23
CA MET A 595 -15.70 9.11 14.65
C MET A 595 -16.15 8.41 15.93
N GLY A 596 -16.89 9.13 16.76
CA GLY A 596 -17.52 8.57 17.95
C GLY A 596 -18.43 9.57 18.63
N SER A 597 -18.96 9.21 19.80
CA SER A 597 -19.95 10.00 20.52
C SER A 597 -19.37 10.96 21.57
N HIS A 598 -18.06 10.92 21.82
CA HIS A 598 -17.44 11.70 22.89
C HIS A 598 -16.02 12.21 22.53
N PRO A 599 -15.67 13.47 22.86
CA PRO A 599 -14.39 14.09 22.50
C PRO A 599 -13.16 13.47 23.16
N THR A 600 -13.33 12.73 24.27
CA THR A 600 -12.22 12.06 24.96
C THR A 600 -11.84 10.73 24.34
N SER A 601 -12.75 10.12 23.57
CA SER A 601 -12.56 8.82 22.95
C SER A 601 -12.49 8.87 21.43
N SER A 602 -12.87 9.98 20.79
CA SER A 602 -12.92 10.13 19.33
C SER A 602 -12.36 11.47 18.87
N ALA A 603 -11.85 11.52 17.64
CA ALA A 603 -11.30 12.74 17.05
C ALA A 603 -12.40 13.61 16.43
N THR A 604 -13.49 12.98 16.00
CA THR A 604 -14.63 13.61 15.36
C THR A 604 -15.94 13.12 15.97
N ASP A 605 -16.97 13.95 15.85
CA ASP A 605 -18.35 13.59 16.20
C ASP A 605 -18.95 12.61 15.16
N PRO A 606 -20.18 12.10 15.36
CA PRO A 606 -20.80 11.15 14.44
C PRO A 606 -21.13 11.70 13.04
N THR A 607 -20.87 12.98 12.75
CA THR A 607 -20.98 13.59 11.41
C THR A 607 -19.62 13.81 10.76
N GLY A 608 -18.54 13.38 11.42
CA GLY A 608 -17.16 13.56 10.97
C GLY A 608 -16.59 14.95 11.29
N GLN A 609 -17.35 15.85 11.92
CA GLN A 609 -16.82 17.15 12.32
C GLN A 609 -15.86 17.00 13.51
N THR A 610 -14.71 17.67 13.47
CA THR A 610 -13.75 17.62 14.59
C THR A 610 -14.34 18.28 15.84
N TRP A 611 -14.06 17.70 17.01
CA TRP A 611 -14.55 18.23 18.28
C TRP A 611 -14.00 19.63 18.63
N GLU A 612 -12.80 19.95 18.14
CA GLU A 612 -12.08 21.18 18.52
C GLU A 612 -12.22 22.32 17.50
N ALA A 613 -12.66 22.02 16.28
CA ALA A 613 -12.86 23.01 15.23
C ALA A 613 -14.15 22.74 14.45
N ARG A 614 -15.08 23.69 14.53
CA ARG A 614 -16.27 23.70 13.67
C ARG A 614 -15.87 23.86 12.21
N ASP A 615 -16.71 23.37 11.31
CA ASP A 615 -16.51 23.50 9.86
C ASP A 615 -15.27 22.76 9.32
N LEU A 616 -14.67 21.87 10.13
CA LEU A 616 -13.61 20.96 9.74
C LEU A 616 -14.15 19.53 9.84
N VAL A 617 -14.39 18.89 8.69
CA VAL A 617 -15.02 17.56 8.59
C VAL A 617 -14.03 16.54 8.04
N VAL A 618 -13.96 15.34 8.61
CA VAL A 618 -13.14 14.23 8.13
C VAL A 618 -13.98 13.32 7.25
N CYS A 619 -13.52 13.08 6.01
CA CYS A 619 -14.19 12.25 5.01
C CYS A 619 -13.21 11.24 4.39
N ASP A 620 -12.49 10.47 5.20
CA ASP A 620 -11.64 9.37 4.72
C ASP A 620 -11.59 8.20 5.72
N GLY A 621 -10.83 7.15 5.40
CA GLY A 621 -10.72 5.95 6.25
C GLY A 621 -10.17 6.20 7.67
N SER A 622 -9.57 7.36 7.96
CA SER A 622 -9.20 7.72 9.32
C SER A 622 -10.41 7.82 10.25
N ALA A 623 -11.60 8.09 9.71
CA ALA A 623 -12.85 8.25 10.44
C ALA A 623 -13.42 6.94 11.01
N PHE A 624 -12.93 5.77 10.58
CA PHE A 624 -13.49 4.49 11.01
C PHE A 624 -13.33 4.24 12.51
N PRO A 625 -14.38 3.74 13.20
CA PRO A 625 -14.26 3.36 14.61
C PRO A 625 -13.26 2.22 14.88
N THR A 626 -13.23 1.21 14.00
CA THR A 626 -12.29 0.07 14.04
C THR A 626 -12.13 -0.54 12.63
N SER A 627 -11.39 -1.65 12.51
CA SER A 627 -11.11 -2.35 11.25
C SER A 627 -12.40 -2.85 10.55
N SER A 628 -12.45 -2.69 9.22
CA SER A 628 -13.65 -3.00 8.41
C SER A 628 -13.84 -4.48 8.10
N GLY A 629 -12.81 -5.32 8.27
CA GLY A 629 -12.84 -6.76 7.92
C GLY A 629 -12.92 -7.06 6.41
N VAL A 630 -13.09 -6.03 5.58
CA VAL A 630 -13.17 -6.08 4.11
C VAL A 630 -12.36 -4.93 3.49
N ASN A 631 -12.08 -4.98 2.19
CA ASN A 631 -11.43 -3.86 1.48
C ASN A 631 -12.25 -2.56 1.70
N PRO A 632 -11.63 -1.48 2.19
CA PRO A 632 -12.36 -0.39 2.82
C PRO A 632 -12.93 0.63 1.84
N MET A 633 -12.70 0.52 0.53
CA MET A 633 -13.06 1.57 -0.44
C MET A 633 -14.56 1.95 -0.35
N ILE A 634 -15.46 0.98 -0.44
CA ILE A 634 -16.91 1.22 -0.36
C ILE A 634 -17.28 1.82 1.00
N SER A 635 -16.70 1.29 2.09
CA SER A 635 -16.92 1.82 3.44
C SER A 635 -16.46 3.28 3.56
N ILE A 636 -15.30 3.64 2.98
CA ILE A 636 -14.73 4.99 3.02
C ILE A 636 -15.62 5.96 2.23
N GLU A 637 -15.98 5.60 1.00
CA GLU A 637 -16.82 6.43 0.15
C GLU A 637 -18.21 6.62 0.78
N SER A 638 -18.80 5.58 1.37
CA SER A 638 -20.12 5.67 2.01
C SER A 638 -20.11 6.56 3.26
N THR A 639 -19.08 6.46 4.11
CA THR A 639 -18.91 7.37 5.25
C THR A 639 -18.68 8.81 4.78
N ALA A 640 -17.85 9.01 3.74
CA ALA A 640 -17.60 10.32 3.15
C ALA A 640 -18.86 10.92 2.52
N TYR A 641 -19.67 10.12 1.84
CA TYR A 641 -20.93 10.50 1.23
C TYR A 641 -21.89 11.05 2.29
N MET A 642 -22.11 10.34 3.39
CA MET A 642 -22.94 10.81 4.50
C MET A 642 -22.42 12.09 5.14
N ASN A 643 -21.11 12.14 5.45
CA ASN A 643 -20.52 13.33 6.08
C ASN A 643 -20.61 14.55 5.16
N ALA A 644 -20.41 14.36 3.85
CA ALA A 644 -20.54 15.41 2.85
C ALA A 644 -22.00 15.87 2.68
N GLN A 645 -22.99 14.97 2.70
CA GLN A 645 -24.41 15.33 2.67
C GLN A 645 -24.84 16.14 3.89
N ALA A 646 -24.39 15.74 5.08
CA ALA A 646 -24.64 16.49 6.32
C ALA A 646 -24.01 17.89 6.26
N LEU A 647 -22.79 18.00 5.71
CA LEU A 647 -22.13 19.28 5.48
C LEU A 647 -22.88 20.14 4.46
N ALA A 648 -23.30 19.57 3.33
CA ALA A 648 -24.05 20.26 2.30
C ALA A 648 -25.33 20.87 2.86
N THR A 649 -26.15 20.05 3.55
CA THR A 649 -27.41 20.45 4.20
C THR A 649 -27.25 21.62 5.16
N ARG A 650 -26.07 21.76 5.77
CA ARG A 650 -25.77 22.84 6.70
C ARG A 650 -25.32 24.14 6.00
N LEU A 651 -24.79 24.04 4.79
CA LEU A 651 -24.22 25.17 4.03
C LEU A 651 -25.15 25.72 2.95
N THR A 652 -26.15 24.95 2.52
CA THR A 652 -27.24 25.32 1.60
C THR A 652 -28.52 25.55 2.38
#